data_AF-A0A948DPR3-F1
#
_entry.id   AF-A0A948DPR3-F1
#
_cell.length_a   1.000
_cell.length_b   1.000
_cell.length_c   1.000
_cell.angle_alpha   90.00
_cell.angle_beta   90.00
_cell.angle_gamma   90.00
#
_symmetry.space_group_name_H-M   'P 1'
#
loop_
_entity.id
_entity.type
_entity.pdbx_description
1 polymer ?
#
loop_
_entity_poly.entity_id
_entity_poly.type
_entity_poly.pdbx_seq_one_letter_code
_entity_poly.pdbx_strand_id
1 'polypeptide(L)'
;AISNSAGHGTLPANNYRSGRPDHFINVSGNSIQKILFERGGKMHGCMSGCVVRCSIVYPGKDGKQLCAAYEYETIAMLGTNLGITDTDAIARLKYLCDDLGVDAVETGSSLGLAAEAGKMAWGDGESAERLLAEIEKGTPLGQALGNGVVAAARYFNLSRVPAYKGQAIPAHDPRSVKGTGVTYFTSPMGADHTAGLTYRIPQNRSKQDENSLRSQIQAAVCDSFGYCLNSVPGRDSVNQFIADLMNARYGCRMTPADILETGKQTLRDQLAFNEKAEFGKMDSTLPAFLREEPIAPTGQLFDVDEADIKNIWKGLDAFQEKEKVLEIRIPPLPEMLFGAGVGENMGERIRRLNVKKLFLITDPVMVEMGRAGAVCRILEAVGLSTVLFSEVAPDPAIELIERAGRIYHEQGCDGIVGLGGGSSMDTAKAVGLRVTHPGELREYEGIVGGGGKIKPVLPPLVCIPTTSGTGSEANPCAVITDRERDLKFIIMSNHLIPKLAVIDPLYCRTMPAGLTVESGIDALAHCLEGYVSLATPYHPYFESMALYGVKSIGRSLARAYRDGNDVAARTDMCMAAVCGGLAFLKGLGIGHAITHVLGAHYHMPHGRAALYGLLCFVKANKETCKEPFIDMAQLLNRSNDLEESLLALYRKLDVSISLKALGIPRDDLKKIAFYVTRDAVNMATDPTTPSEGEILQLLEEIYE
;
A
#
# COMPACT_ATOMS: atom_id res chain seq x y z
N ALA A 1 -3.31 -8.53 -3.12
CA ALA A 1 -4.15 -9.49 -2.37
C ALA A 1 -3.34 -10.27 -1.34
N ILE A 2 -2.42 -11.17 -1.74
CA ILE A 2 -1.62 -12.03 -0.84
C ILE A 2 -1.02 -11.29 0.38
N SER A 3 -0.23 -10.23 0.17
CA SER A 3 0.40 -9.50 1.29
C SER A 3 -0.61 -8.82 2.22
N ASN A 4 -1.70 -8.30 1.65
CA ASN A 4 -2.79 -7.70 2.42
C ASN A 4 -3.54 -8.77 3.24
N SER A 5 -3.82 -9.93 2.65
CA SER A 5 -4.47 -11.05 3.32
C SER A 5 -3.60 -11.61 4.44
N ALA A 6 -2.31 -11.80 4.20
CA ALA A 6 -1.36 -12.23 5.22
C ALA A 6 -1.23 -11.20 6.36
N GLY A 7 -1.18 -9.91 6.04
CA GLY A 7 -1.11 -8.81 7.02
C GLY A 7 -2.36 -8.70 7.90
N HIS A 8 -3.53 -9.01 7.35
CA HIS A 8 -4.80 -9.08 8.08
C HIS A 8 -5.07 -10.45 8.75
N GLY A 9 -4.20 -11.45 8.56
CA GLY A 9 -4.40 -12.78 9.12
C GLY A 9 -5.55 -13.57 8.47
N THR A 10 -5.83 -13.35 7.19
CA THR A 10 -6.93 -14.00 6.44
C THR A 10 -6.45 -14.92 5.31
N LEU A 11 -5.14 -14.94 5.02
CA LEU A 11 -4.57 -15.84 4.02
C LEU A 11 -4.46 -17.26 4.62
N PRO A 12 -5.24 -18.26 4.17
CA PRO A 12 -5.23 -19.57 4.78
C PRO A 12 -3.87 -20.25 4.64
N ALA A 13 -3.43 -20.86 5.73
CA ALA A 13 -2.28 -21.73 5.79
C ALA A 13 -2.60 -23.03 6.52
N ASN A 14 -2.12 -24.14 5.96
CA ASN A 14 -2.20 -25.48 6.55
C ASN A 14 -3.62 -25.87 7.00
N ASN A 15 -4.58 -25.86 6.06
CA ASN A 15 -6.01 -26.09 6.29
C ASN A 15 -6.64 -25.10 7.31
N TYR A 16 -6.50 -23.81 7.01
CA TYR A 16 -7.00 -22.71 7.86
C TYR A 16 -6.48 -22.77 9.31
N ARG A 17 -5.24 -23.22 9.54
CA ARG A 17 -4.62 -23.23 10.89
C ARG A 17 -3.80 -21.98 11.18
N SER A 18 -3.33 -21.29 10.14
CA SER A 18 -2.74 -19.95 10.23
C SER A 18 -3.36 -19.02 9.19
N GLY A 19 -3.43 -17.73 9.50
CA GLY A 19 -3.84 -16.65 8.60
C GLY A 19 -2.66 -15.88 7.99
N ARG A 20 -1.42 -16.25 8.36
CA ARG A 20 -0.17 -15.72 7.83
C ARG A 20 0.80 -16.90 7.62
N PRO A 21 0.84 -17.48 6.41
CA PRO A 21 1.75 -18.57 6.06
C PRO A 21 3.21 -18.14 6.18
N ASP A 22 4.10 -19.05 6.55
CA ASP A 22 5.54 -18.82 6.44
C ASP A 22 5.93 -18.67 4.96
N HIS A 23 6.90 -17.82 4.68
CA HIS A 23 7.39 -17.56 3.32
C HIS A 23 6.32 -17.16 2.30
N PHE A 24 5.16 -16.64 2.74
CA PHE A 24 4.08 -16.18 1.84
C PHE A 24 4.56 -15.11 0.84
N ILE A 25 5.68 -14.43 1.14
CA ILE A 25 6.30 -13.43 0.26
C ILE A 25 6.72 -14.04 -1.09
N ASN A 26 7.07 -15.34 -1.13
CA ASN A 26 7.45 -16.06 -2.35
C ASN A 26 6.29 -16.15 -3.35
N VAL A 27 5.05 -16.17 -2.85
CA VAL A 27 3.82 -16.20 -3.65
C VAL A 27 3.10 -14.85 -3.65
N SER A 28 3.78 -13.77 -3.24
CA SER A 28 3.22 -12.43 -3.28
C SER A 28 3.05 -11.92 -4.71
N GLY A 29 2.23 -10.88 -4.87
CA GLY A 29 2.03 -10.23 -6.17
C GLY A 29 3.36 -9.78 -6.79
N ASN A 30 4.26 -9.19 -6.00
CA ASN A 30 5.56 -8.73 -6.47
C ASN A 30 6.43 -9.88 -7.00
N SER A 31 6.46 -11.01 -6.29
CA SER A 31 7.24 -12.19 -6.68
C SER A 31 6.71 -12.81 -7.98
N ILE A 32 5.39 -12.98 -8.08
CA ILE A 32 4.75 -13.50 -9.29
C ILE A 32 5.01 -12.55 -10.47
N GLN A 33 4.85 -11.25 -10.25
CA GLN A 33 5.03 -10.25 -11.28
C GLN A 33 6.47 -10.20 -11.82
N LYS A 34 7.46 -10.35 -10.93
CA LYS A 34 8.87 -10.53 -11.32
C LYS A 34 9.06 -11.76 -12.20
N ILE A 35 8.45 -12.90 -11.84
CA ILE A 35 8.48 -14.12 -12.65
C ILE A 35 7.86 -13.88 -14.04
N LEU A 36 6.70 -13.20 -14.11
CA LEU A 36 6.07 -12.87 -15.39
C LEU A 36 7.00 -12.02 -16.26
N PHE A 37 7.65 -11.03 -15.69
CA PHE A 37 8.61 -10.18 -16.41
C PHE A 37 9.81 -10.98 -16.93
N GLU A 38 10.47 -11.75 -16.05
CA GLU A 38 11.69 -12.48 -16.38
C GLU A 38 11.47 -13.62 -17.37
N ARG A 39 10.29 -14.28 -17.32
CA ARG A 39 10.00 -15.48 -18.10
C ARG A 39 9.02 -15.25 -19.26
N GLY A 40 8.62 -14.01 -19.53
CA GLY A 40 7.71 -13.68 -20.63
C GLY A 40 6.24 -14.05 -20.38
N GLY A 41 5.84 -14.10 -19.11
CA GLY A 41 4.45 -14.26 -18.69
C GLY A 41 3.60 -13.04 -19.05
N LYS A 42 2.28 -13.22 -19.04
CA LYS A 42 1.35 -12.14 -19.38
C LYS A 42 0.12 -12.19 -18.50
N MET A 43 -0.61 -11.08 -18.45
CA MET A 43 -1.92 -11.03 -17.83
C MET A 43 -2.96 -10.65 -18.88
N HIS A 44 -4.13 -11.28 -18.82
CA HIS A 44 -5.23 -11.03 -19.75
C HIS A 44 -6.51 -10.66 -19.01
N GLY A 45 -7.36 -9.91 -19.71
CA GLY A 45 -8.69 -9.55 -19.21
C GLY A 45 -9.72 -10.59 -19.62
N CYS A 46 -10.75 -10.74 -18.78
CA CYS A 46 -11.89 -11.62 -19.08
C CYS A 46 -12.71 -11.15 -20.29
N MET A 47 -12.57 -9.86 -20.66
CA MET A 47 -13.19 -9.26 -21.83
C MET A 47 -12.21 -8.32 -22.55
N SER A 48 -12.43 -8.14 -23.85
CA SER A 48 -11.70 -7.17 -24.67
C SER A 48 -11.82 -5.76 -24.06
N GLY A 49 -10.69 -5.09 -23.87
CA GLY A 49 -10.65 -3.75 -23.27
C GLY A 49 -10.70 -3.71 -21.74
N CYS A 50 -10.79 -4.85 -21.05
CA CYS A 50 -10.64 -4.88 -19.60
C CYS A 50 -9.26 -4.32 -19.19
N VAL A 51 -9.27 -3.23 -18.44
CA VAL A 51 -8.07 -2.53 -17.95
C VAL A 51 -7.42 -3.27 -16.77
N VAL A 52 -8.19 -4.04 -16.00
CA VAL A 52 -7.71 -4.77 -14.81
C VAL A 52 -6.78 -5.90 -15.20
N ARG A 53 -7.10 -6.64 -16.28
CA ARG A 53 -6.33 -7.80 -16.78
C ARG A 53 -5.90 -8.75 -15.66
N CYS A 54 -6.79 -9.14 -14.76
CA CYS A 54 -6.42 -9.86 -13.53
C CYS A 54 -5.92 -11.30 -13.75
N SER A 55 -6.22 -11.92 -14.89
CA SER A 55 -5.95 -13.35 -15.08
C SER A 55 -4.53 -13.60 -15.58
N ILE A 56 -3.71 -14.22 -14.73
CA ILE A 56 -2.29 -14.48 -14.99
C ILE A 56 -2.14 -15.73 -15.87
N VAL A 57 -1.41 -15.58 -16.96
CA VAL A 57 -0.88 -16.67 -17.78
C VAL A 57 0.55 -16.92 -17.30
N TYR A 58 0.69 -17.96 -16.46
CA TYR A 58 1.91 -18.24 -15.73
C TYR A 58 2.93 -18.99 -16.61
N PRO A 59 4.15 -18.48 -16.77
CA PRO A 59 5.20 -19.11 -17.54
C PRO A 59 6.02 -20.10 -16.69
N GLY A 60 6.30 -21.27 -17.26
CA GLY A 60 7.31 -22.20 -16.77
C GLY A 60 8.73 -21.64 -16.90
N LYS A 61 9.71 -22.37 -16.35
CA LYS A 61 11.14 -21.98 -16.41
C LYS A 61 11.70 -21.89 -17.83
N ASP A 62 11.08 -22.58 -18.78
CA ASP A 62 11.41 -22.53 -20.21
C ASP A 62 10.72 -21.39 -20.98
N GLY A 63 9.99 -20.52 -20.26
CA GLY A 63 9.22 -19.40 -20.82
C GLY A 63 7.91 -19.82 -21.49
N LYS A 64 7.58 -21.12 -21.54
CA LYS A 64 6.30 -21.59 -22.09
C LYS A 64 5.20 -21.46 -21.06
N GLN A 65 3.97 -21.28 -21.53
CA GLN A 65 2.80 -21.26 -20.64
C GLN A 65 2.67 -22.60 -19.89
N LEU A 66 2.63 -22.52 -18.56
CA LEU A 66 2.39 -23.67 -17.69
C LEU A 66 0.90 -23.77 -17.33
N CYS A 67 0.28 -22.65 -16.91
CA CYS A 67 -1.16 -22.59 -16.66
C CYS A 67 -1.72 -21.18 -16.94
N ALA A 68 -3.04 -21.06 -16.96
CA ALA A 68 -3.76 -19.79 -16.98
C ALA A 68 -4.66 -19.68 -15.75
N ALA A 69 -5.27 -18.50 -15.53
CA ALA A 69 -6.06 -18.20 -14.34
C ALA A 69 -5.30 -18.51 -13.03
N TYR A 70 -4.01 -18.15 -13.00
CA TYR A 70 -3.18 -18.25 -11.80
C TYR A 70 -3.51 -17.09 -10.84
N GLU A 71 -4.64 -17.21 -10.15
CA GLU A 71 -5.27 -16.12 -9.38
C GLU A 71 -5.10 -16.29 -7.87
N TYR A 72 -5.51 -15.27 -7.10
CA TYR A 72 -5.38 -15.28 -5.63
C TYR A 72 -5.95 -16.54 -4.98
N GLU A 73 -7.16 -16.95 -5.38
CA GLU A 73 -7.83 -18.15 -4.86
C GLU A 73 -7.01 -19.42 -5.16
N THR A 74 -6.46 -19.54 -6.37
CA THR A 74 -5.59 -20.66 -6.74
C THR A 74 -4.31 -20.68 -5.89
N ILE A 75 -3.65 -19.53 -5.75
CA ILE A 75 -2.41 -19.40 -4.98
C ILE A 75 -2.64 -19.74 -3.50
N ALA A 76 -3.76 -19.30 -2.95
CA ALA A 76 -4.08 -19.55 -1.56
C ALA A 76 -4.53 -21.00 -1.34
N MET A 77 -5.45 -21.53 -2.15
CA MET A 77 -6.06 -22.85 -1.89
C MET A 77 -5.18 -24.03 -2.32
N LEU A 78 -4.49 -23.93 -3.47
CA LEU A 78 -3.52 -24.95 -3.92
C LEU A 78 -2.09 -24.66 -3.46
N GLY A 79 -1.85 -23.50 -2.86
CA GLY A 79 -0.55 -23.10 -2.33
C GLY A 79 -0.55 -23.02 -0.82
N THR A 80 -0.79 -21.83 -0.29
CA THR A 80 -0.54 -21.54 1.12
C THR A 80 -1.38 -22.40 2.07
N ASN A 81 -2.62 -22.71 1.73
CA ASN A 81 -3.50 -23.62 2.49
C ASN A 81 -2.91 -25.03 2.61
N LEU A 82 -2.05 -25.44 1.67
CA LEU A 82 -1.31 -26.70 1.68
C LEU A 82 0.11 -26.54 2.23
N GLY A 83 0.52 -25.34 2.65
CA GLY A 83 1.88 -24.99 3.07
C GLY A 83 2.86 -24.79 1.92
N ILE A 84 2.38 -24.81 0.67
CA ILE A 84 3.22 -24.71 -0.53
C ILE A 84 3.42 -23.24 -0.88
N THR A 85 4.69 -22.83 -1.02
CA THR A 85 5.08 -21.48 -1.45
C THR A 85 5.97 -21.47 -2.69
N ASP A 86 6.12 -22.62 -3.35
CA ASP A 86 6.73 -22.72 -4.68
C ASP A 86 5.68 -22.39 -5.75
N THR A 87 5.87 -21.26 -6.44
CA THR A 87 4.95 -20.77 -7.47
C THR A 87 4.83 -21.74 -8.65
N ASP A 88 5.91 -22.44 -9.03
CA ASP A 88 5.89 -23.40 -10.12
C ASP A 88 5.11 -24.67 -9.72
N ALA A 89 5.19 -25.09 -8.45
CA ALA A 89 4.40 -26.21 -7.94
C ALA A 89 2.91 -25.89 -7.95
N ILE A 90 2.52 -24.71 -7.45
CA ILE A 90 1.12 -24.26 -7.47
C ILE A 90 0.60 -24.19 -8.92
N ALA A 91 1.42 -23.71 -9.86
CA ALA A 91 1.03 -23.62 -11.27
C ALA A 91 0.82 -25.01 -11.90
N ARG A 92 1.63 -26.02 -11.53
CA ARG A 92 1.40 -27.42 -11.94
C ARG A 92 0.12 -27.99 -11.34
N LEU A 93 -0.15 -27.76 -10.05
CA LEU A 93 -1.40 -28.17 -9.41
C LEU A 93 -2.61 -27.54 -10.10
N LYS A 94 -2.52 -26.25 -10.43
CA LYS A 94 -3.58 -25.56 -11.18
C LYS A 94 -3.80 -26.16 -12.57
N TYR A 95 -2.71 -26.44 -13.30
CA TYR A 95 -2.79 -27.11 -14.60
C TYR A 95 -3.49 -28.48 -14.47
N LEU A 96 -3.14 -29.28 -13.46
CA LEU A 96 -3.78 -30.58 -13.21
C LEU A 96 -5.27 -30.44 -12.88
N CYS A 97 -5.66 -29.43 -12.09
CA CYS A 97 -7.08 -29.16 -11.84
C CYS A 97 -7.84 -28.83 -13.13
N ASP A 98 -7.25 -28.00 -14.00
CA ASP A 98 -7.83 -27.63 -15.29
C ASP A 98 -7.99 -28.86 -16.21
N ASP A 99 -6.98 -29.72 -16.27
CA ASP A 99 -6.98 -30.93 -17.11
C ASP A 99 -7.99 -31.99 -16.61
N LEU A 100 -8.12 -32.13 -15.28
CA LEU A 100 -9.10 -33.01 -14.64
C LEU A 100 -10.53 -32.45 -14.63
N GLY A 101 -10.70 -31.16 -14.89
CA GLY A 101 -12.00 -30.48 -14.83
C GLY A 101 -12.55 -30.36 -13.40
N VAL A 102 -11.68 -30.19 -12.41
CA VAL A 102 -12.05 -30.01 -10.99
C VAL A 102 -11.81 -28.57 -10.52
N ASP A 103 -12.64 -28.10 -9.60
CA ASP A 103 -12.51 -26.76 -9.04
C ASP A 103 -11.29 -26.64 -8.11
N ALA A 104 -10.49 -25.59 -8.29
CA ALA A 104 -9.23 -25.41 -7.56
C ALA A 104 -9.43 -25.10 -6.06
N VAL A 105 -10.52 -24.44 -5.69
CA VAL A 105 -10.84 -24.12 -4.29
C VAL A 105 -11.28 -25.38 -3.55
N GLU A 106 -12.22 -26.12 -4.12
CA GLU A 106 -12.68 -27.42 -3.60
C GLU A 106 -11.54 -28.43 -3.49
N THR A 107 -10.71 -28.49 -4.52
CA THR A 107 -9.56 -29.40 -4.56
C THR A 107 -8.53 -29.02 -3.50
N GLY A 108 -8.17 -27.74 -3.40
CA GLY A 108 -7.24 -27.25 -2.37
C GLY A 108 -7.74 -27.49 -0.95
N SER A 109 -9.06 -27.35 -0.73
CA SER A 109 -9.69 -27.67 0.55
C SER A 109 -9.65 -29.17 0.87
N SER A 110 -9.95 -30.01 -0.12
CA SER A 110 -9.89 -31.49 0.00
C SER A 110 -8.48 -32.00 0.26
N LEU A 111 -7.48 -31.44 -0.43
CA LEU A 111 -6.07 -31.75 -0.21
C LEU A 111 -5.60 -31.29 1.17
N GLY A 112 -6.14 -30.18 1.70
CA GLY A 112 -5.90 -29.74 3.07
C GLY A 112 -6.35 -30.78 4.09
N LEU A 113 -7.52 -31.39 3.90
CA LEU A 113 -8.00 -32.50 4.72
C LEU A 113 -7.15 -33.77 4.54
N ALA A 114 -6.66 -34.04 3.34
CA ALA A 114 -5.76 -35.17 3.09
C ALA A 114 -4.42 -35.01 3.84
N ALA A 115 -3.85 -33.81 3.86
CA ALA A 115 -2.66 -33.49 4.66
C ALA A 115 -2.93 -33.65 6.16
N GLU A 116 -4.09 -33.18 6.65
CA GLU A 116 -4.50 -33.38 8.04
C GLU A 116 -4.68 -34.87 8.41
N ALA A 117 -5.17 -35.69 7.48
CA ALA A 117 -5.25 -37.14 7.62
C ALA A 117 -3.90 -37.87 7.43
N GLY A 118 -2.79 -37.15 7.27
CA GLY A 118 -1.45 -37.71 7.11
C GLY A 118 -1.18 -38.36 5.75
N LYS A 119 -1.96 -38.03 4.72
CA LYS A 119 -1.73 -38.50 3.33
C LYS A 119 -0.69 -37.68 2.58
N MET A 120 -0.34 -36.51 3.10
CA MET A 120 0.63 -35.58 2.55
C MET A 120 1.29 -34.77 3.68
N ALA A 121 2.56 -34.39 3.51
CA ALA A 121 3.21 -33.41 4.37
C ALA A 121 2.90 -31.98 3.91
N TRP A 122 2.74 -31.04 4.84
CA TRP A 122 2.58 -29.62 4.51
C TRP A 122 3.79 -29.11 3.71
N GLY A 123 3.53 -28.36 2.63
CA GLY A 123 4.54 -27.82 1.73
C GLY A 123 5.07 -28.78 0.67
N ASP A 124 4.62 -30.04 0.64
CA ASP A 124 5.04 -31.02 -0.35
C ASP A 124 4.13 -30.99 -1.60
N GLY A 125 4.53 -30.19 -2.58
CA GLY A 125 3.83 -30.07 -3.87
C GLY A 125 3.78 -31.37 -4.67
N GLU A 126 4.81 -32.21 -4.60
CA GLU A 126 4.83 -33.49 -5.34
C GLU A 126 3.82 -34.48 -4.75
N SER A 127 3.64 -34.48 -3.42
CA SER A 127 2.59 -35.27 -2.78
C SER A 127 1.20 -34.80 -3.19
N ALA A 128 0.97 -33.49 -3.32
CA ALA A 128 -0.30 -32.96 -3.83
C ALA A 128 -0.56 -33.41 -5.28
N GLU A 129 0.45 -33.38 -6.15
CA GLU A 129 0.36 -33.89 -7.53
C GLU A 129 0.00 -35.39 -7.56
N ARG A 130 0.62 -36.20 -6.68
CA ARG A 130 0.28 -37.64 -6.55
C ARG A 130 -1.16 -37.88 -6.11
N LEU A 131 -1.70 -37.04 -5.22
CA LEU A 131 -3.10 -37.14 -4.78
C LEU A 131 -4.08 -36.76 -5.89
N LEU A 132 -3.73 -35.77 -6.73
CA LEU A 132 -4.51 -35.44 -7.93
C LEU A 132 -4.54 -36.59 -8.94
N ALA A 133 -3.40 -37.29 -9.13
CA ALA A 133 -3.36 -38.47 -9.99
C ALA A 133 -4.26 -39.62 -9.50
N GLU A 134 -4.62 -39.67 -8.21
CA GLU A 134 -5.60 -40.64 -7.71
C GLU A 134 -7.02 -40.34 -8.19
N ILE A 135 -7.35 -39.05 -8.39
CA ILE A 135 -8.63 -38.61 -8.98
C ILE A 135 -8.74 -39.14 -10.40
N GLU A 136 -7.70 -38.94 -11.20
CA GLU A 136 -7.62 -39.44 -12.58
C GLU A 136 -7.82 -40.97 -12.66
N LYS A 137 -7.17 -41.70 -11.75
CA LYS A 137 -7.28 -43.16 -11.66
C LYS A 137 -8.64 -43.63 -11.12
N GLY A 138 -9.46 -42.75 -10.56
CA GLY A 138 -10.74 -43.08 -9.96
C GLY A 138 -10.65 -44.01 -8.74
N THR A 139 -9.54 -43.95 -7.98
CA THR A 139 -9.42 -44.77 -6.75
C THR A 139 -10.43 -44.30 -5.69
N PRO A 140 -10.75 -45.09 -4.65
CA PRO A 140 -11.68 -44.62 -3.61
C PRO A 140 -11.24 -43.32 -2.94
N LEU A 141 -9.94 -43.12 -2.78
CA LEU A 141 -9.34 -41.86 -2.32
C LEU A 141 -9.54 -40.75 -3.36
N GLY A 142 -9.21 -41.01 -4.63
CA GLY A 142 -9.43 -40.06 -5.72
C GLY A 142 -10.88 -39.62 -5.87
N GLN A 143 -11.83 -40.54 -5.77
CA GLN A 143 -13.26 -40.23 -5.78
C GLN A 143 -13.66 -39.36 -4.59
N ALA A 144 -13.12 -39.60 -3.41
CA ALA A 144 -13.39 -38.77 -2.25
C ALA A 144 -12.84 -37.35 -2.43
N LEU A 145 -11.63 -37.20 -2.98
CA LEU A 145 -11.00 -35.90 -3.25
C LEU A 145 -11.70 -35.13 -4.38
N GLY A 146 -12.05 -35.81 -5.48
CA GLY A 146 -12.68 -35.18 -6.65
C GLY A 146 -14.15 -34.79 -6.42
N ASN A 147 -14.84 -35.37 -5.43
CA ASN A 147 -16.20 -34.99 -5.04
C ASN A 147 -16.25 -33.85 -4.02
N GLY A 148 -15.12 -33.18 -3.75
CA GLY A 148 -15.03 -31.99 -2.92
C GLY A 148 -14.86 -32.25 -1.42
N VAL A 149 -14.72 -31.15 -0.68
CA VAL A 149 -14.21 -31.16 0.70
C VAL A 149 -15.09 -31.97 1.66
N VAL A 150 -16.41 -31.97 1.48
CA VAL A 150 -17.33 -32.72 2.35
C VAL A 150 -17.20 -34.23 2.11
N ALA A 151 -17.01 -34.66 0.87
CA ALA A 151 -16.78 -36.06 0.55
C ALA A 151 -15.43 -36.53 1.10
N ALA A 152 -14.39 -35.72 0.95
CA ALA A 152 -13.07 -35.97 1.52
C ALA A 152 -13.13 -36.08 3.07
N ALA A 153 -13.82 -35.16 3.74
CA ALA A 153 -13.99 -35.19 5.19
C ALA A 153 -14.64 -36.48 5.69
N ARG A 154 -15.71 -36.94 5.02
CA ARG A 154 -16.39 -38.20 5.34
C ARG A 154 -15.47 -39.39 5.13
N TYR A 155 -14.71 -39.41 4.03
CA TYR A 155 -13.77 -40.49 3.73
C TYR A 155 -12.65 -40.60 4.77
N PHE A 156 -12.12 -39.47 5.25
CA PHE A 156 -11.09 -39.44 6.28
C PHE A 156 -11.62 -39.48 7.72
N ASN A 157 -12.95 -39.49 7.91
CA ASN A 157 -13.61 -39.40 9.22
C ASN A 157 -13.15 -38.17 10.04
N LEU A 158 -13.09 -37.00 9.40
CA LEU A 158 -12.72 -35.73 10.00
C LEU A 158 -13.96 -34.87 10.30
N SER A 159 -14.03 -34.28 11.48
CA SER A 159 -15.11 -33.37 11.90
C SER A 159 -14.84 -31.91 11.57
N ARG A 160 -13.56 -31.54 11.37
CA ARG A 160 -13.14 -30.18 11.01
C ARG A 160 -13.30 -29.98 9.49
N VAL A 161 -14.50 -29.58 9.06
CA VAL A 161 -14.82 -29.41 7.64
C VAL A 161 -14.91 -27.91 7.30
N PRO A 162 -13.98 -27.36 6.49
CA PRO A 162 -14.02 -25.96 6.07
C PRO A 162 -15.00 -25.76 4.91
N ALA A 163 -16.29 -25.96 5.17
CA ALA A 163 -17.36 -25.86 4.16
C ALA A 163 -18.66 -25.30 4.73
N TYR A 164 -19.50 -24.74 3.87
CA TYR A 164 -20.87 -24.34 4.21
C TYR A 164 -21.81 -24.67 3.04
N LYS A 165 -22.97 -25.28 3.32
CA LYS A 165 -23.91 -25.80 2.30
C LYS A 165 -23.27 -26.73 1.26
N GLY A 166 -22.25 -27.48 1.69
CA GLY A 166 -21.54 -28.42 0.82
C GLY A 166 -20.41 -27.81 0.00
N GLN A 167 -20.25 -26.48 0.01
CA GLN A 167 -19.19 -25.77 -0.73
C GLN A 167 -18.04 -25.39 0.21
N ALA A 168 -16.81 -25.58 -0.23
CA ALA A 168 -15.61 -25.18 0.48
C ALA A 168 -15.60 -23.67 0.76
N ILE A 169 -15.13 -23.32 1.96
CA ILE A 169 -14.77 -21.93 2.26
C ILE A 169 -13.59 -21.56 1.33
N PRO A 170 -13.58 -20.38 0.69
CA PRO A 170 -12.50 -19.95 -0.20
C PRO A 170 -11.38 -19.23 0.57
N ALA A 171 -10.47 -18.57 -0.13
CA ALA A 171 -9.19 -18.10 0.40
C ALA A 171 -9.23 -16.91 1.37
N HIS A 172 -10.40 -16.44 1.80
CA HIS A 172 -10.52 -15.37 2.79
C HIS A 172 -11.07 -15.94 4.09
N ASP A 173 -10.20 -16.17 5.07
CA ASP A 173 -10.62 -16.74 6.37
C ASP A 173 -11.67 -15.84 7.06
N PRO A 174 -12.87 -16.36 7.35
CA PRO A 174 -13.97 -15.57 7.90
C PRO A 174 -13.72 -15.09 9.33
N ARG A 175 -12.79 -15.71 10.08
CA ARG A 175 -12.43 -15.25 11.43
C ARG A 175 -11.77 -13.87 11.41
N SER A 176 -10.92 -13.63 10.42
CA SER A 176 -10.20 -12.36 10.28
C SER A 176 -10.92 -11.35 9.38
N VAL A 177 -11.83 -11.80 8.50
CA VAL A 177 -12.64 -10.95 7.63
C VAL A 177 -14.13 -11.29 7.81
N LYS A 178 -14.68 -10.81 8.93
CA LYS A 178 -15.99 -11.23 9.43
C LYS A 178 -17.15 -10.90 8.48
N GLY A 179 -17.11 -9.75 7.80
CA GLY A 179 -18.15 -9.38 6.82
C GLY A 179 -18.22 -10.35 5.65
N THR A 180 -17.07 -10.78 5.13
CA THR A 180 -17.01 -11.84 4.11
C THR A 180 -17.49 -13.18 4.67
N GLY A 181 -17.19 -13.49 5.94
CA GLY A 181 -17.76 -14.66 6.61
C GLY A 181 -19.28 -14.64 6.65
N VAL A 182 -19.90 -13.50 7.00
CA VAL A 182 -21.36 -13.35 6.92
C VAL A 182 -21.85 -13.59 5.49
N THR A 183 -21.14 -13.13 4.46
CA THR A 183 -21.47 -13.43 3.06
C THR A 183 -21.49 -14.93 2.80
N TYR A 184 -20.46 -15.68 3.20
CA TYR A 184 -20.42 -17.14 3.03
C TYR A 184 -21.60 -17.85 3.66
N PHE A 185 -22.05 -17.37 4.82
CA PHE A 185 -23.10 -18.03 5.59
C PHE A 185 -24.51 -17.57 5.24
N THR A 186 -24.65 -16.56 4.37
CA THR A 186 -25.96 -15.97 4.05
C THR A 186 -26.27 -15.91 2.58
N SER A 187 -25.24 -15.84 1.72
CA SER A 187 -25.36 -15.71 0.28
C SER A 187 -26.27 -16.80 -0.33
N PRO A 188 -27.06 -16.46 -1.36
CA PRO A 188 -27.78 -17.45 -2.14
C PRO A 188 -26.87 -18.47 -2.85
N MET A 189 -25.59 -18.16 -3.04
CA MET A 189 -24.65 -19.00 -3.80
C MET A 189 -23.87 -20.01 -2.94
N GLY A 190 -23.97 -19.94 -1.61
CA GLY A 190 -23.14 -20.73 -0.70
C GLY A 190 -21.92 -19.95 -0.20
N ALA A 191 -20.84 -20.66 0.10
CA ALA A 191 -19.58 -20.08 0.56
C ALA A 191 -18.80 -19.39 -0.59
N ASP A 192 -19.43 -18.44 -1.26
CA ASP A 192 -18.86 -17.74 -2.42
C ASP A 192 -18.37 -16.34 -2.04
N HIS A 193 -17.11 -16.04 -2.33
CA HIS A 193 -16.50 -14.73 -2.08
C HIS A 193 -16.91 -13.69 -3.12
N THR A 194 -17.21 -14.12 -4.35
CA THR A 194 -17.66 -13.23 -5.43
C THR A 194 -19.03 -12.62 -5.12
N ALA A 195 -19.84 -13.32 -4.32
CA ALA A 195 -21.13 -12.85 -3.87
C ALA A 195 -21.07 -11.64 -2.93
N GLY A 196 -19.91 -11.27 -2.36
CA GLY A 196 -19.85 -10.14 -1.42
C GLY A 196 -18.57 -10.07 -0.59
N LEU A 197 -17.41 -9.97 -1.22
CA LEU A 197 -16.11 -9.79 -0.56
C LEU A 197 -16.00 -8.39 0.06
N THR A 198 -15.65 -8.30 1.35
CA THR A 198 -15.44 -7.01 2.03
C THR A 198 -14.38 -7.05 3.12
N TYR A 199 -13.44 -6.11 3.08
CA TYR A 199 -12.40 -5.94 4.09
C TYR A 199 -12.68 -4.79 5.06
N ARG A 200 -13.91 -4.26 5.09
CA ARG A 200 -14.26 -3.10 5.91
C ARG A 200 -14.37 -3.54 7.38
N ILE A 201 -13.65 -2.85 8.28
CA ILE A 201 -13.60 -3.15 9.73
C ILE A 201 -13.48 -4.65 10.04
N PRO A 202 -12.49 -5.36 9.45
CA PRO A 202 -12.56 -6.79 9.21
C PRO A 202 -12.55 -7.63 10.50
N GLN A 203 -11.97 -7.08 11.58
CA GLN A 203 -11.86 -7.74 12.89
C GLN A 203 -13.00 -7.36 13.87
N ASN A 204 -13.87 -6.41 13.55
CA ASN A 204 -14.96 -5.98 14.44
C ASN A 204 -16.11 -7.01 14.41
N ARG A 205 -16.68 -7.37 15.57
CA ARG A 205 -17.85 -8.27 15.63
C ARG A 205 -19.16 -7.62 15.16
N SER A 206 -19.33 -6.32 15.38
CA SER A 206 -20.59 -5.61 15.13
C SER A 206 -20.65 -5.03 13.72
N LYS A 207 -21.87 -4.91 13.19
CA LYS A 207 -22.18 -4.33 11.86
C LYS A 207 -21.62 -5.11 10.67
N GLN A 208 -21.29 -6.39 10.87
CA GLN A 208 -20.79 -7.24 9.79
C GLN A 208 -21.89 -7.72 8.86
N ASP A 209 -23.12 -7.83 9.36
CA ASP A 209 -24.35 -7.98 8.60
C ASP A 209 -24.60 -6.79 7.67
N GLU A 210 -24.54 -5.54 8.17
CA GLU A 210 -24.69 -4.34 7.35
C GLU A 210 -23.59 -4.26 6.27
N ASN A 211 -22.35 -4.62 6.62
CA ASN A 211 -21.24 -4.66 5.69
C ASN A 211 -21.42 -5.72 4.60
N SER A 212 -21.80 -6.92 5.00
CA SER A 212 -22.05 -8.03 4.08
C SER A 212 -23.22 -7.72 3.17
N LEU A 213 -24.36 -7.25 3.70
CA LEU A 213 -25.54 -6.91 2.91
C LEU A 213 -25.22 -5.87 1.83
N ARG A 214 -24.51 -4.79 2.19
CA ARG A 214 -24.03 -3.80 1.21
C ARG A 214 -23.20 -4.45 0.11
N SER A 215 -22.23 -5.28 0.49
CA SER A 215 -21.33 -5.91 -0.48
C SER A 215 -22.04 -6.95 -1.35
N GLN A 216 -23.04 -7.65 -0.83
CA GLN A 216 -23.86 -8.59 -1.59
C GLN A 216 -24.76 -7.87 -2.60
N ILE A 217 -25.36 -6.74 -2.21
CA ILE A 217 -26.13 -5.90 -3.14
C ILE A 217 -25.21 -5.36 -4.24
N GLN A 218 -24.00 -4.90 -3.88
CA GLN A 218 -23.03 -4.38 -4.83
C GLN A 218 -22.56 -5.45 -5.83
N ALA A 219 -22.28 -6.67 -5.35
CA ALA A 219 -21.95 -7.81 -6.21
C ALA A 219 -23.10 -8.13 -7.17
N ALA A 220 -24.33 -8.21 -6.67
CA ALA A 220 -25.51 -8.43 -7.49
C ALA A 220 -25.70 -7.33 -8.55
N VAL A 221 -25.47 -6.06 -8.23
CA VAL A 221 -25.46 -4.97 -9.21
C VAL A 221 -24.41 -5.25 -10.30
N CYS A 222 -23.17 -5.54 -9.92
CA CYS A 222 -22.10 -5.84 -10.87
C CYS A 222 -22.46 -7.01 -11.81
N ASP A 223 -23.02 -8.08 -11.25
CA ASP A 223 -23.45 -9.26 -12.01
C ASP A 223 -24.60 -8.94 -12.98
N SER A 224 -25.61 -8.18 -12.54
CA SER A 224 -26.75 -7.79 -13.38
C SER A 224 -26.34 -6.99 -14.60
N PHE A 225 -25.33 -6.12 -14.48
CA PHE A 225 -24.86 -5.27 -15.56
C PHE A 225 -23.63 -5.83 -16.30
N GLY A 226 -23.12 -7.00 -15.89
CA GLY A 226 -21.94 -7.62 -16.48
C GLY A 226 -20.68 -6.78 -16.32
N TYR A 227 -20.55 -6.04 -15.22
CA TYR A 227 -19.44 -5.12 -14.98
C TYR A 227 -18.64 -5.51 -13.73
N CYS A 228 -17.33 -5.71 -13.88
CA CYS A 228 -16.47 -6.07 -12.77
C CYS A 228 -16.30 -4.90 -11.79
N LEU A 229 -16.45 -5.17 -10.49
CA LEU A 229 -16.24 -4.18 -9.42
C LEU A 229 -14.83 -3.56 -9.46
N ASN A 230 -13.81 -4.33 -9.83
CA ASN A 230 -12.43 -3.85 -9.91
C ASN A 230 -12.19 -2.89 -11.10
N SER A 231 -13.12 -2.82 -12.06
CA SER A 231 -13.05 -1.90 -13.19
C SER A 231 -13.74 -0.56 -12.90
N VAL A 232 -14.38 -0.40 -11.73
CA VAL A 232 -15.11 0.81 -11.37
C VAL A 232 -14.12 1.87 -10.87
N PRO A 233 -14.10 3.09 -11.45
CA PRO A 233 -13.23 4.17 -10.98
C PRO A 233 -13.50 4.52 -9.52
N GLY A 234 -12.46 4.67 -8.70
CA GLY A 234 -12.58 4.85 -7.24
C GLY A 234 -13.26 6.15 -6.76
N ARG A 235 -13.67 7.05 -7.66
CA ARG A 235 -14.26 8.34 -7.32
C ARG A 235 -15.77 8.26 -7.04
N ASP A 236 -16.50 7.55 -7.88
CA ASP A 236 -17.97 7.56 -7.86
C ASP A 236 -18.57 6.38 -7.07
N SER A 237 -19.88 6.41 -6.85
CA SER A 237 -20.62 5.21 -6.45
C SER A 237 -20.64 4.23 -7.63
N VAL A 238 -20.62 2.92 -7.35
CA VAL A 238 -20.85 1.88 -8.38
C VAL A 238 -22.14 2.16 -9.14
N ASN A 239 -23.17 2.61 -8.42
CA ASN A 239 -24.50 2.85 -8.97
C ASN A 239 -24.50 4.07 -9.89
N GLN A 240 -23.83 5.15 -9.49
CA GLN A 240 -23.69 6.35 -10.32
C GLN A 240 -22.88 6.05 -11.58
N PHE A 241 -21.74 5.38 -11.43
CA PHE A 241 -20.89 5.03 -12.56
C PHE A 241 -21.62 4.16 -13.60
N ILE A 242 -22.32 3.11 -13.16
CA ILE A 242 -23.08 2.24 -14.07
C ILE A 242 -24.25 3.01 -14.70
N ALA A 243 -24.96 3.86 -13.94
CA ALA A 243 -26.04 4.68 -14.50
C ALA A 243 -25.52 5.59 -15.63
N ASP A 244 -24.41 6.30 -15.40
CA ASP A 244 -23.79 7.17 -16.40
C ASP A 244 -23.31 6.38 -17.62
N LEU A 245 -22.70 5.22 -17.40
CA LEU A 245 -22.25 4.33 -18.47
C LEU A 245 -23.43 3.86 -19.34
N MET A 246 -24.51 3.39 -18.72
CA MET A 246 -25.71 2.91 -19.43
C MET A 246 -26.39 4.04 -20.20
N ASN A 247 -26.51 5.21 -19.59
CA ASN A 247 -27.07 6.40 -20.22
C ASN A 247 -26.22 6.87 -21.41
N ALA A 248 -24.90 6.92 -21.26
CA ALA A 248 -23.98 7.32 -22.31
C ALA A 248 -23.94 6.31 -23.47
N ARG A 249 -23.92 5.01 -23.18
CA ARG A 249 -23.78 3.96 -24.20
C ARG A 249 -25.06 3.67 -24.95
N TYR A 250 -26.20 3.66 -24.26
CA TYR A 250 -27.47 3.20 -24.80
C TYR A 250 -28.55 4.29 -24.88
N GLY A 251 -28.26 5.51 -24.43
CA GLY A 251 -29.25 6.60 -24.40
C GLY A 251 -30.37 6.37 -23.37
N CYS A 252 -30.11 5.55 -22.35
CA CYS A 252 -31.04 5.28 -21.27
C CYS A 252 -31.26 6.52 -20.37
N ARG A 253 -32.20 6.41 -19.43
CA ARG A 253 -32.45 7.40 -18.37
C ARG A 253 -32.45 6.74 -17.00
N MET A 254 -31.41 5.97 -16.73
CA MET A 254 -31.23 5.30 -15.44
C MET A 254 -30.67 6.27 -14.40
N THR A 255 -31.16 6.15 -13.18
CA THR A 255 -30.64 6.82 -12.00
C THR A 255 -29.84 5.82 -11.15
N PRO A 256 -28.97 6.28 -10.22
CA PRO A 256 -28.31 5.39 -9.27
C PRO A 256 -29.29 4.52 -8.46
N ALA A 257 -30.48 5.05 -8.17
CA ALA A 257 -31.53 4.30 -7.47
C ALA A 257 -32.07 3.14 -8.31
N ASP A 258 -32.22 3.32 -9.63
CA ASP A 258 -32.65 2.24 -10.54
C ASP A 258 -31.60 1.11 -10.61
N ILE A 259 -30.31 1.49 -10.62
CA ILE A 259 -29.19 0.53 -10.60
C ILE A 259 -29.21 -0.27 -9.29
N LEU A 260 -29.33 0.42 -8.15
CA LEU A 260 -29.39 -0.22 -6.83
C LEU A 260 -30.58 -1.18 -6.72
N GLU A 261 -31.76 -0.77 -7.19
CA GLU A 261 -32.97 -1.60 -7.14
C GLU A 261 -32.84 -2.84 -8.05
N THR A 262 -32.13 -2.75 -9.17
CA THR A 262 -31.84 -3.91 -10.04
C THR A 262 -31.02 -4.97 -9.29
N GLY A 263 -29.99 -4.56 -8.54
CA GLY A 263 -29.22 -5.47 -7.70
C GLY A 263 -30.05 -6.09 -6.57
N LYS A 264 -30.90 -5.30 -5.90
CA LYS A 264 -31.84 -5.79 -4.89
C LYS A 264 -32.82 -6.80 -5.46
N GLN A 265 -33.38 -6.52 -6.63
CA GLN A 265 -34.31 -7.43 -7.31
C GLN A 265 -33.63 -8.76 -7.68
N THR A 266 -32.39 -8.71 -8.17
CA THR A 266 -31.60 -9.91 -8.47
C THR A 266 -31.43 -10.81 -7.24
N LEU A 267 -31.14 -10.23 -6.07
CA LEU A 267 -31.06 -10.98 -4.82
C LEU A 267 -32.42 -11.57 -4.39
N ARG A 268 -33.53 -10.84 -4.56
CA ARG A 268 -34.87 -11.38 -4.30
C ARG A 268 -35.14 -12.60 -5.18
N ASP A 269 -34.78 -12.54 -6.45
CA ASP A 269 -34.99 -13.63 -7.41
C ASP A 269 -34.13 -14.85 -7.06
N GLN A 270 -32.86 -14.65 -6.69
CA GLN A 270 -31.96 -15.73 -6.23
C GLN A 270 -32.47 -16.40 -4.94
N LEU A 271 -32.94 -15.61 -3.96
CA LEU A 271 -33.52 -16.15 -2.73
C LEU A 271 -34.79 -16.96 -3.00
N ALA A 272 -35.69 -16.44 -3.85
CA ALA A 272 -36.90 -17.13 -4.25
C ALA A 272 -36.61 -18.41 -5.05
N PHE A 273 -35.56 -18.43 -5.87
CA PHE A 273 -35.08 -19.63 -6.55
C PHE A 273 -34.64 -20.68 -5.53
N ASN A 274 -33.81 -20.31 -4.55
CA ASN A 274 -33.29 -21.23 -3.55
C ASN A 274 -34.37 -21.84 -2.67
N GLU A 275 -35.40 -21.07 -2.31
CA GLU A 275 -36.56 -21.58 -1.59
C GLU A 275 -37.27 -22.68 -2.40
N LYS A 276 -37.54 -22.42 -3.69
CA LYS A 276 -38.20 -23.36 -4.60
C LYS A 276 -37.37 -24.60 -4.91
N ALA A 277 -36.06 -24.43 -5.01
CA ALA A 277 -35.10 -25.51 -5.25
C ALA A 277 -34.71 -26.26 -3.95
N GLU A 278 -35.35 -25.92 -2.83
CA GLU A 278 -35.17 -26.57 -1.52
C GLU A 278 -33.73 -26.52 -0.98
N PHE A 279 -32.93 -25.53 -1.40
CA PHE A 279 -31.56 -25.32 -0.88
C PHE A 279 -31.52 -25.10 0.63
N GLY A 280 -32.63 -24.64 1.23
CA GLY A 280 -32.79 -24.54 2.68
C GLY A 280 -32.70 -25.87 3.44
N LYS A 281 -32.80 -27.03 2.76
CA LYS A 281 -32.64 -28.36 3.35
C LYS A 281 -31.19 -28.83 3.43
N MET A 282 -30.25 -28.13 2.78
CA MET A 282 -28.83 -28.45 2.87
C MET A 282 -28.29 -28.18 4.28
N ASP A 283 -27.20 -28.85 4.64
CA ASP A 283 -26.51 -28.59 5.90
C ASP A 283 -26.03 -27.13 5.94
N SER A 284 -26.56 -26.40 6.91
CA SER A 284 -26.26 -24.98 7.16
C SER A 284 -25.61 -24.80 8.54
N THR A 285 -25.02 -25.86 9.07
CA THR A 285 -24.25 -25.79 10.31
C THR A 285 -22.95 -25.03 10.06
N LEU A 286 -22.71 -23.98 10.85
CA LEU A 286 -21.44 -23.26 10.82
C LEU A 286 -20.30 -24.19 11.28
N PRO A 287 -19.16 -24.24 10.57
CA PRO A 287 -18.02 -25.03 11.02
C PRO A 287 -17.55 -24.61 12.42
N ALA A 288 -17.60 -25.53 13.37
CA ALA A 288 -17.34 -25.26 14.79
C ALA A 288 -16.00 -24.57 15.04
N PHE A 289 -14.96 -24.98 14.30
CA PHE A 289 -13.63 -24.42 14.43
C PHE A 289 -13.54 -22.92 14.18
N LEU A 290 -14.46 -22.34 13.40
CA LEU A 290 -14.48 -20.89 13.17
C LEU A 290 -14.85 -20.12 14.44
N ARG A 291 -15.64 -20.72 15.32
CA ARG A 291 -16.05 -20.12 16.61
C ARG A 291 -15.16 -20.54 17.78
N GLU A 292 -14.41 -21.63 17.63
CA GLU A 292 -13.64 -22.24 18.73
C GLU A 292 -12.13 -22.03 18.62
N GLU A 293 -11.59 -21.96 17.40
CA GLU A 293 -10.14 -21.92 17.18
C GLU A 293 -9.66 -20.55 16.71
N PRO A 294 -8.89 -19.81 17.53
CA PRO A 294 -8.39 -18.50 17.15
C PRO A 294 -7.37 -18.61 16.02
N ILE A 295 -7.42 -17.68 15.06
CA ILE A 295 -6.50 -17.67 13.91
C ILE A 295 -5.28 -16.78 14.15
N ALA A 296 -4.07 -17.32 13.99
CA ALA A 296 -2.84 -16.52 14.02
C ALA A 296 -2.72 -15.64 12.76
N PRO A 297 -2.06 -14.47 12.81
CA PRO A 297 -1.42 -13.84 13.98
C PRO A 297 -2.39 -12.96 14.80
N THR A 298 -3.65 -12.83 14.37
CA THR A 298 -4.59 -11.84 14.92
C THR A 298 -5.35 -12.33 16.15
N GLY A 299 -5.34 -13.63 16.41
CA GLY A 299 -6.08 -14.28 17.49
C GLY A 299 -7.61 -14.20 17.33
N GLN A 300 -8.11 -13.95 16.12
CA GLN A 300 -9.54 -13.73 15.88
C GLN A 300 -10.35 -15.02 15.81
N LEU A 301 -11.62 -14.92 16.19
CA LEU A 301 -12.68 -15.93 16.01
C LEU A 301 -13.78 -15.34 15.13
N PHE A 302 -14.60 -16.19 14.53
CA PHE A 302 -15.84 -15.77 13.87
C PHE A 302 -16.93 -15.60 14.94
N ASP A 303 -16.94 -14.43 15.57
CA ASP A 303 -17.77 -14.09 16.74
C ASP A 303 -18.96 -13.18 16.40
N VAL A 304 -19.37 -13.14 15.12
CA VAL A 304 -20.58 -12.43 14.68
C VAL A 304 -21.80 -13.11 15.29
N ASP A 305 -22.77 -12.30 15.74
CA ASP A 305 -24.01 -12.78 16.35
C ASP A 305 -24.80 -13.61 15.33
N GLU A 306 -25.32 -14.75 15.78
CA GLU A 306 -26.11 -15.62 14.91
C GLU A 306 -27.43 -14.96 14.48
N ALA A 307 -27.98 -14.08 15.31
CA ALA A 307 -29.15 -13.28 14.95
C ALA A 307 -28.84 -12.32 13.78
N ASP A 308 -27.66 -11.71 13.75
CA ASP A 308 -27.24 -10.80 12.67
C ASP A 308 -27.12 -11.56 11.34
N ILE A 309 -26.54 -12.77 11.37
CA ILE A 309 -26.43 -13.66 10.21
C ILE A 309 -27.81 -14.07 9.69
N LYS A 310 -28.69 -14.57 10.58
CA LYS A 310 -30.01 -15.08 10.19
C LYS A 310 -30.95 -13.99 9.67
N ASN A 311 -30.79 -12.76 10.15
CA ASN A 311 -31.72 -11.67 9.86
C ASN A 311 -31.25 -10.72 8.75
N ILE A 312 -30.07 -10.94 8.15
CA ILE A 312 -29.49 -10.03 7.16
C ILE A 312 -30.47 -9.61 6.05
N TRP A 313 -31.27 -10.54 5.54
CA TRP A 313 -32.19 -10.30 4.43
C TRP A 313 -33.39 -9.40 4.80
N LYS A 314 -33.69 -9.22 6.10
CA LYS A 314 -34.69 -8.24 6.54
C LYS A 314 -34.29 -6.80 6.22
N GLY A 315 -32.98 -6.55 6.09
CA GLY A 315 -32.45 -5.24 5.72
C GLY A 315 -32.48 -4.94 4.22
N LEU A 316 -32.74 -5.94 3.36
CA LEU A 316 -32.59 -5.79 1.90
C LEU A 316 -33.46 -4.65 1.35
N ASP A 317 -34.76 -4.69 1.61
CA ASP A 317 -35.70 -3.71 1.05
C ASP A 317 -35.49 -2.30 1.63
N ALA A 318 -35.09 -2.21 2.90
CA ALA A 318 -34.80 -0.96 3.58
C ALA A 318 -33.40 -0.39 3.23
N PHE A 319 -32.54 -1.17 2.56
CA PHE A 319 -31.19 -0.74 2.23
C PHE A 319 -31.23 0.46 1.28
N GLN A 320 -30.47 1.49 1.66
CA GLN A 320 -30.21 2.68 0.88
C GLN A 320 -28.70 2.94 0.90
N GLU A 321 -28.15 3.37 -0.24
CA GLU A 321 -26.77 3.82 -0.28
C GLU A 321 -26.66 5.12 0.53
N LYS A 322 -25.73 5.16 1.49
CA LYS A 322 -25.49 6.38 2.26
C LYS A 322 -24.81 7.40 1.37
N GLU A 323 -25.29 8.64 1.38
CA GLU A 323 -24.58 9.76 0.76
C GLU A 323 -23.15 9.84 1.33
N LYS A 324 -22.16 9.88 0.43
CA LYS A 324 -20.77 10.09 0.82
C LYS A 324 -20.64 11.54 1.31
N VAL A 325 -20.48 11.73 2.61
CA VAL A 325 -20.08 13.03 3.16
C VAL A 325 -18.57 13.18 2.94
N LEU A 326 -18.16 14.21 2.21
CA LEU A 326 -16.76 14.57 2.09
C LEU A 326 -16.30 15.22 3.41
N GLU A 327 -15.47 14.51 4.16
CA GLU A 327 -14.84 15.04 5.37
C GLU A 327 -13.43 15.53 5.04
N ILE A 328 -13.20 16.84 5.14
CA ILE A 328 -11.86 17.44 4.98
C ILE A 328 -11.25 17.57 6.36
N ARG A 329 -10.19 16.79 6.63
CA ARG A 329 -9.48 16.80 7.91
C ARG A 329 -8.16 17.54 7.78
N ILE A 330 -8.06 18.71 8.41
CA ILE A 330 -6.77 19.39 8.57
C ILE A 330 -5.94 18.59 9.57
N PRO A 331 -4.77 18.04 9.19
CA PRO A 331 -3.96 17.25 10.10
C PRO A 331 -3.38 18.14 11.21
N PRO A 332 -3.04 17.56 12.38
CA PRO A 332 -2.30 18.29 13.39
C PRO A 332 -0.91 18.68 12.83
N LEU A 333 -0.39 19.82 13.29
CA LEU A 333 0.95 20.28 12.95
C LEU A 333 1.88 20.15 14.17
N PRO A 334 3.19 19.95 13.95
CA PRO A 334 4.16 20.08 15.03
C PRO A 334 4.19 21.52 15.54
N GLU A 335 4.62 21.71 16.79
CA GLU A 335 5.09 23.03 17.20
C GLU A 335 6.30 23.39 16.34
N MET A 336 6.31 24.57 15.71
CA MET A 336 7.41 24.99 14.84
C MET A 336 8.17 26.15 15.47
N LEU A 337 9.48 25.94 15.66
CA LEU A 337 10.43 26.99 15.97
C LEU A 337 11.18 27.32 14.68
N PHE A 338 10.74 28.37 13.98
CA PHE A 338 11.20 28.71 12.64
C PHE A 338 11.86 30.09 12.60
N GLY A 339 13.06 30.17 11.99
CA GLY A 339 13.76 31.42 11.75
C GLY A 339 15.28 31.28 11.89
N ALA A 340 16.03 32.26 11.40
CA ALA A 340 17.49 32.24 11.51
C ALA A 340 17.94 32.42 12.98
N GLY A 341 18.80 31.52 13.46
CA GLY A 341 19.36 31.55 14.82
C GLY A 341 18.43 31.01 15.90
N VAL A 342 17.25 30.48 15.53
CA VAL A 342 16.32 29.91 16.51
C VAL A 342 16.85 28.62 17.13
N GLY A 343 17.84 27.96 16.52
CA GLY A 343 18.48 26.77 17.06
C GLY A 343 19.04 26.99 18.47
N GLU A 344 19.54 28.18 18.78
CA GLU A 344 20.05 28.53 20.12
C GLU A 344 18.96 28.47 21.21
N ASN A 345 17.69 28.64 20.83
CA ASN A 345 16.55 28.59 21.74
C ASN A 345 15.93 27.18 21.86
N MET A 346 16.48 26.17 21.17
CA MET A 346 15.87 24.84 21.11
C MET A 346 15.84 24.15 22.48
N GLY A 347 16.91 24.29 23.28
CA GLY A 347 17.05 23.59 24.55
C GLY A 347 15.89 23.89 25.50
N GLU A 348 15.52 25.17 25.62
CA GLU A 348 14.41 25.61 26.46
C GLU A 348 13.05 25.08 26.00
N ARG A 349 12.85 24.92 24.68
CA ARG A 349 11.61 24.34 24.13
C ARG A 349 11.56 22.84 24.35
N ILE A 350 12.67 22.14 24.14
CA ILE A 350 12.77 20.69 24.33
C ILE A 350 12.59 20.32 25.80
N ARG A 351 13.11 21.13 26.73
CA ARG A 351 12.93 20.94 28.17
C ARG A 351 11.44 20.90 28.59
N ARG A 352 10.56 21.63 27.90
CA ARG A 352 9.11 21.63 28.16
C ARG A 352 8.41 20.33 27.78
N LEU A 353 9.08 19.45 27.03
CA LEU A 353 8.58 18.11 26.70
C LEU A 353 8.74 17.11 27.86
N ASN A 354 9.28 17.54 29.01
CA ASN A 354 9.49 16.73 30.22
C ASN A 354 10.38 15.49 30.00
N VAL A 355 11.35 15.60 29.09
CA VAL A 355 12.38 14.59 28.82
C VAL A 355 13.64 14.87 29.65
N LYS A 356 14.42 13.84 29.96
CA LYS A 356 15.68 13.95 30.72
C LYS A 356 16.89 13.51 29.92
N LYS A 357 16.74 12.45 29.10
CA LYS A 357 17.84 11.84 28.35
C LYS A 357 17.41 11.58 26.90
N LEU A 358 17.92 12.42 26.01
CA LEU A 358 17.61 12.42 24.60
C LEU A 358 18.50 11.46 23.81
N PHE A 359 17.90 10.71 22.91
CA PHE A 359 18.60 9.92 21.91
C PHE A 359 18.73 10.75 20.63
N LEU A 360 19.93 11.27 20.36
CA LEU A 360 20.22 12.12 19.21
C LEU A 360 20.67 11.25 18.04
N ILE A 361 19.79 11.12 17.05
CA ILE A 361 19.98 10.34 15.82
C ILE A 361 20.43 11.28 14.70
N THR A 362 21.55 10.97 14.07
CA THR A 362 22.12 11.78 12.99
C THR A 362 23.00 10.96 12.05
N ASP A 363 23.43 11.59 10.95
CA ASP A 363 24.39 11.03 10.01
C ASP A 363 25.84 11.40 10.38
N PRO A 364 26.85 10.66 9.88
CA PRO A 364 28.26 10.97 10.16
C PRO A 364 28.68 12.38 9.76
N VAL A 365 28.11 12.94 8.69
CA VAL A 365 28.49 14.27 8.17
C VAL A 365 28.17 15.36 9.19
N MET A 366 27.03 15.27 9.89
CA MET A 366 26.69 16.22 10.94
C MET A 366 27.64 16.17 12.15
N VAL A 367 28.28 15.03 12.42
CA VAL A 367 29.33 14.90 13.43
C VAL A 367 30.62 15.53 12.95
N GLU A 368 31.06 15.20 11.72
CA GLU A 368 32.27 15.75 11.10
C GLU A 368 32.24 17.29 11.01
N MET A 369 31.06 17.85 10.74
CA MET A 369 30.84 19.31 10.69
C MET A 369 30.73 19.97 12.08
N GLY A 370 30.84 19.20 13.17
CA GLY A 370 30.74 19.69 14.55
C GLY A 370 29.33 20.11 14.99
N ARG A 371 28.30 19.88 14.17
CA ARG A 371 26.93 20.33 14.40
C ARG A 371 26.21 19.47 15.43
N ALA A 372 26.39 18.15 15.36
CA ALA A 372 25.86 17.24 16.37
C ALA A 372 26.38 17.62 17.77
N GLY A 373 27.69 17.90 17.87
CA GLY A 373 28.30 18.36 19.12
C GLY A 373 27.79 19.74 19.58
N ALA A 374 27.51 20.67 18.66
CA ALA A 374 26.90 21.96 19.00
C ALA A 374 25.49 21.78 19.58
N VAL A 375 24.67 20.94 18.96
CA VAL A 375 23.33 20.60 19.47
C VAL A 375 23.42 19.95 20.86
N CYS A 376 24.33 18.99 21.06
CA CYS A 376 24.56 18.40 22.38
C CYS A 376 24.87 19.46 23.45
N ARG A 377 25.77 20.41 23.16
CA ARG A 377 26.12 21.49 24.10
C ARG A 377 24.93 22.41 24.43
N ILE A 378 24.10 22.74 23.43
CA ILE A 378 22.89 23.55 23.65
C ILE A 378 21.91 22.82 24.59
N LEU A 379 21.76 21.50 24.41
CA LEU A 379 20.89 20.67 25.25
C LEU A 379 21.46 20.48 26.66
N GLU A 380 22.76 20.25 26.78
CA GLU A 380 23.46 20.12 28.07
C GLU A 380 23.37 21.40 28.90
N ALA A 381 23.46 22.58 28.27
CA ALA A 381 23.35 23.88 28.93
C ALA A 381 22.01 24.09 29.66
N VAL A 382 20.95 23.39 29.26
CA VAL A 382 19.63 23.43 29.94
C VAL A 382 19.36 22.19 30.80
N GLY A 383 20.38 21.36 31.03
CA GLY A 383 20.32 20.17 31.90
C GLY A 383 19.80 18.91 31.23
N LEU A 384 19.74 18.85 29.89
CA LEU A 384 19.32 17.65 29.15
C LEU A 384 20.54 16.82 28.76
N SER A 385 20.54 15.54 29.13
CA SER A 385 21.60 14.61 28.71
C SER A 385 21.33 14.07 27.31
N THR A 386 22.36 13.82 26.53
CA THR A 386 22.23 13.25 25.17
C THR A 386 23.01 11.95 25.03
N VAL A 387 22.51 11.06 24.18
CA VAL A 387 23.19 9.88 23.67
C VAL A 387 23.22 10.00 22.17
N LEU A 388 24.43 10.07 21.61
CA LEU A 388 24.62 10.24 20.17
C LEU A 388 24.58 8.88 19.45
N PHE A 389 23.76 8.79 18.42
CA PHE A 389 23.75 7.72 17.43
C PHE A 389 23.96 8.33 16.04
N SER A 390 25.16 8.15 15.48
CA SER A 390 25.60 8.84 14.26
C SER A 390 25.79 7.91 13.06
N GLU A 391 25.13 6.75 13.06
CA GLU A 391 25.31 5.70 12.04
C GLU A 391 24.24 5.75 10.93
N VAL A 392 23.48 6.84 10.83
CA VAL A 392 22.43 6.95 9.81
C VAL A 392 23.05 7.06 8.42
N ALA A 393 22.76 6.07 7.59
CA ALA A 393 23.04 6.09 6.16
C ALA A 393 21.83 6.62 5.37
N PRO A 394 22.03 7.09 4.13
CA PRO A 394 20.93 7.29 3.19
C PRO A 394 20.06 6.03 3.09
N ASP A 395 18.75 6.22 2.91
CA ASP A 395 17.77 5.13 2.77
C ASP A 395 17.78 4.12 3.94
N PRO A 396 17.42 4.56 5.16
CA PRO A 396 17.62 3.81 6.39
C PRO A 396 16.87 2.46 6.34
N ALA A 397 17.62 1.38 6.59
CA ALA A 397 17.09 0.02 6.55
C ALA A 397 16.53 -0.45 7.90
N ILE A 398 15.63 -1.43 7.89
CA ILE A 398 15.02 -2.04 9.08
C ILE A 398 16.06 -2.38 10.15
N GLU A 399 17.21 -2.95 9.78
CA GLU A 399 18.24 -3.42 10.71
C GLU A 399 18.91 -2.26 11.47
N LEU A 400 19.00 -1.08 10.85
CA LEU A 400 19.49 0.13 11.49
C LEU A 400 18.52 0.57 12.60
N ILE A 401 17.21 0.54 12.31
CA ILE A 401 16.16 0.93 13.25
C ILE A 401 16.12 -0.02 14.45
N GLU A 402 16.22 -1.34 14.21
CA GLU A 402 16.28 -2.34 15.27
C GLU A 402 17.51 -2.14 16.19
N ARG A 403 18.69 -1.85 15.61
CA ARG A 403 19.90 -1.57 16.39
C ARG A 403 19.75 -0.29 17.21
N ALA A 404 19.29 0.80 16.59
CA ALA A 404 19.08 2.08 17.26
C ALA A 404 18.05 1.95 18.41
N GLY A 405 16.97 1.19 18.20
CA GLY A 405 15.97 0.92 19.23
C GLY A 405 16.51 0.16 20.45
N ARG A 406 17.43 -0.80 20.25
CA ARG A 406 18.11 -1.47 21.36
C ARG A 406 18.96 -0.51 22.18
N ILE A 407 19.78 0.31 21.51
CA ILE A 407 20.65 1.29 22.17
C ILE A 407 19.82 2.32 22.95
N TYR A 408 18.70 2.78 22.39
CA TYR A 408 17.76 3.67 23.07
C TYR A 408 17.32 3.10 24.43
N HIS A 409 16.95 1.81 24.48
CA HIS A 409 16.54 1.15 25.72
C HIS A 409 17.70 0.89 26.68
N GLU A 410 18.83 0.38 26.19
CA GLU A 410 20.03 0.11 27.00
C GLU A 410 20.56 1.37 27.69
N GLN A 411 20.43 2.52 27.02
CA GLN A 411 20.87 3.80 27.55
C GLN A 411 19.79 4.50 28.39
N GLY A 412 18.58 3.97 28.48
CA GLY A 412 17.48 4.56 29.25
C GLY A 412 17.08 5.95 28.76
N CYS A 413 17.05 6.15 27.43
CA CYS A 413 16.56 7.39 26.82
C CYS A 413 15.03 7.52 26.95
N ASP A 414 14.53 8.75 27.02
CA ASP A 414 13.11 9.08 27.19
C ASP A 414 12.57 10.11 26.17
N GLY A 415 13.42 10.57 25.24
CA GLY A 415 13.05 11.39 24.10
C GLY A 415 13.99 11.19 22.93
N ILE A 416 13.58 11.62 21.73
CA ILE A 416 14.33 11.41 20.48
C ILE A 416 14.54 12.74 19.77
N VAL A 417 15.75 12.98 19.27
CA VAL A 417 16.10 14.10 18.40
C VAL A 417 16.61 13.56 17.08
N GLY A 418 15.95 13.87 15.97
CA GLY A 418 16.46 13.64 14.61
C GLY A 418 17.15 14.90 14.09
N LEU A 419 18.47 14.85 13.89
CA LEU A 419 19.27 15.94 13.32
C LEU A 419 19.81 15.51 11.96
N GLY A 420 19.44 16.21 10.89
CA GLY A 420 19.96 15.92 9.55
C GLY A 420 18.93 16.13 8.44
N GLY A 421 19.11 15.40 7.34
CA GLY A 421 18.11 15.33 6.27
C GLY A 421 16.96 14.34 6.58
N GLY A 422 16.19 14.00 5.54
CA GLY A 422 15.07 13.06 5.64
C GLY A 422 15.44 11.71 6.26
N SER A 423 16.57 11.12 5.89
CA SER A 423 17.01 9.82 6.44
C SER A 423 17.17 9.83 7.96
N SER A 424 17.74 10.89 8.54
CA SER A 424 17.91 11.01 10.00
C SER A 424 16.57 11.20 10.72
N MET A 425 15.67 12.00 10.14
CA MET A 425 14.33 12.23 10.70
C MET A 425 13.43 11.00 10.58
N ASP A 426 13.46 10.30 9.46
CA ASP A 426 12.70 9.06 9.24
C ASP A 426 13.21 7.94 10.14
N THR A 427 14.53 7.83 10.33
CA THR A 427 15.13 6.94 11.34
C THR A 427 14.62 7.29 12.73
N ALA A 428 14.60 8.58 13.11
CA ALA A 428 14.12 9.01 14.42
C ALA A 428 12.63 8.67 14.65
N LYS A 429 11.77 8.87 13.65
CA LYS A 429 10.36 8.47 13.67
C LYS A 429 10.20 6.95 13.83
N ALA A 430 10.92 6.18 13.03
CA ALA A 430 10.83 4.72 13.04
C ALA A 430 11.39 4.12 14.34
N VAL A 431 12.44 4.70 14.93
CA VAL A 431 12.94 4.32 16.26
C VAL A 431 11.87 4.62 17.32
N GLY A 432 11.22 5.79 17.26
CA GLY A 432 10.13 6.13 18.19
C GLY A 432 8.97 5.13 18.16
N LEU A 433 8.60 4.66 16.96
CA LEU A 433 7.65 3.55 16.81
C LEU A 433 8.22 2.26 17.41
N ARG A 434 9.44 1.89 17.02
CA ARG A 434 10.04 0.60 17.36
C ARG A 434 10.19 0.38 18.86
N VAL A 435 10.59 1.41 19.61
CA VAL A 435 10.82 1.33 21.06
C VAL A 435 9.53 1.28 21.90
N THR A 436 8.37 1.44 21.25
CA THR A 436 7.07 1.49 21.94
C THR A 436 6.08 0.43 21.45
N HIS A 437 6.34 -0.20 20.30
CA HIS A 437 5.45 -1.15 19.66
C HIS A 437 6.16 -2.48 19.41
N PRO A 438 5.53 -3.64 19.74
CA PRO A 438 6.11 -4.97 19.51
C PRO A 438 5.96 -5.42 18.06
N GLY A 439 6.53 -6.57 17.69
CA GLY A 439 6.38 -7.14 16.35
C GLY A 439 7.34 -6.56 15.31
N GLU A 440 7.12 -6.91 14.04
CA GLU A 440 7.98 -6.47 12.93
C GLU A 440 7.58 -5.07 12.44
N LEU A 441 8.56 -4.24 12.05
CA LEU A 441 8.29 -2.92 11.47
C LEU A 441 7.37 -2.97 10.24
N ARG A 442 7.43 -4.06 9.48
CA ARG A 442 6.60 -4.31 8.29
C ARG A 442 5.10 -4.36 8.60
N GLU A 443 4.74 -4.69 9.83
CA GLU A 443 3.33 -4.74 10.25
C GLU A 443 2.70 -3.36 10.39
N TYR A 444 3.52 -2.31 10.43
CA TYR A 444 3.13 -0.90 10.57
C TYR A 444 3.13 -0.15 9.23
N GLU A 445 3.40 -0.83 8.13
CA GLU A 445 3.38 -0.28 6.79
C GLU A 445 1.98 0.23 6.41
N GLY A 446 1.92 1.41 5.78
CA GLY A 446 0.67 2.10 5.46
C GLY A 446 -0.23 1.32 4.50
N ILE A 447 0.34 0.66 3.48
CA ILE A 447 -0.42 -0.04 2.43
C ILE A 447 -1.18 -1.28 2.95
N VAL A 448 -0.73 -1.84 4.09
CA VAL A 448 -1.40 -2.97 4.78
C VAL A 448 -2.21 -2.52 5.99
N GLY A 449 -2.53 -1.22 6.09
CA GLY A 449 -3.33 -0.65 7.18
C GLY A 449 -2.59 -0.54 8.52
N GLY A 450 -1.27 -0.64 8.52
CA GLY A 450 -0.44 -0.66 9.73
C GLY A 450 -0.55 0.59 10.60
N GLY A 451 -0.93 1.74 10.02
CA GLY A 451 -1.19 2.98 10.76
C GLY A 451 -2.25 2.83 11.86
N GLY A 452 -3.25 1.95 11.67
CA GLY A 452 -4.27 1.65 12.67
C GLY A 452 -3.76 0.89 13.90
N LYS A 453 -2.55 0.31 13.83
CA LYS A 453 -1.89 -0.39 14.94
C LYS A 453 -1.04 0.55 15.81
N ILE A 454 -0.76 1.77 15.34
CA ILE A 454 0.10 2.74 16.02
C ILE A 454 -0.71 3.50 17.06
N LYS A 455 -0.32 3.39 18.33
CA LYS A 455 -0.96 4.00 19.50
C LYS A 455 -0.21 5.28 19.93
N PRO A 456 -0.87 6.22 20.64
CA PRO A 456 -0.25 7.47 21.11
C PRO A 456 0.67 7.27 22.33
N VAL A 457 1.61 6.34 22.24
CA VAL A 457 2.55 5.99 23.32
C VAL A 457 4.02 6.28 22.97
N LEU A 458 4.27 6.86 21.80
CA LEU A 458 5.61 7.16 21.30
C LEU A 458 6.31 8.23 22.17
N PRO A 459 7.64 8.13 22.34
CA PRO A 459 8.40 9.17 23.04
C PRO A 459 8.32 10.52 22.29
N PRO A 460 8.48 11.66 23.00
CA PRO A 460 8.56 12.96 22.35
C PRO A 460 9.68 12.98 21.29
N LEU A 461 9.29 13.30 20.05
CA LEU A 461 10.19 13.41 18.91
C LEU A 461 10.42 14.88 18.57
N VAL A 462 11.68 15.24 18.35
CA VAL A 462 12.09 16.57 17.88
C VAL A 462 12.89 16.43 16.59
N CYS A 463 12.53 17.20 15.57
CA CYS A 463 13.21 17.19 14.28
C CYS A 463 13.96 18.51 14.06
N ILE A 464 15.21 18.42 13.63
CA ILE A 464 16.10 19.54 13.31
C ILE A 464 16.59 19.34 11.87
N PRO A 465 15.86 19.83 10.86
CA PRO A 465 16.25 19.67 9.47
C PRO A 465 17.52 20.44 9.15
N THR A 466 18.44 19.80 8.44
CA THR A 466 19.67 20.42 7.89
C THR A 466 19.67 20.47 6.37
N THR A 467 18.56 20.04 5.76
CA THR A 467 18.27 20.16 4.33
C THR A 467 16.89 20.80 4.14
N SER A 468 16.66 21.39 2.97
CA SER A 468 15.39 22.01 2.61
C SER A 468 14.76 21.27 1.42
N GLY A 469 14.23 20.07 1.68
CA GLY A 469 13.59 19.23 0.66
C GLY A 469 12.43 18.38 1.18
N THR A 470 12.72 17.39 2.02
CA THR A 470 11.77 16.32 2.35
C THR A 470 10.57 16.76 3.17
N GLY A 471 10.71 17.82 3.97
CA GLY A 471 9.67 18.28 4.90
C GLY A 471 9.31 17.24 5.97
N SER A 472 10.19 16.26 6.25
CA SER A 472 9.94 15.19 7.24
C SER A 472 9.77 15.76 8.66
N GLU A 473 10.28 16.95 8.94
CA GLU A 473 10.02 17.66 10.19
C GLU A 473 8.54 18.07 10.38
N ALA A 474 7.74 18.10 9.33
CA ALA A 474 6.36 18.61 9.34
C ALA A 474 5.29 17.54 9.11
N ASN A 475 5.67 16.32 8.72
CA ASN A 475 4.74 15.31 8.22
C ASN A 475 4.70 14.01 9.08
N PRO A 476 3.61 13.20 8.99
CA PRO A 476 3.43 11.93 9.70
C PRO A 476 4.16 10.71 9.10
N CYS A 477 5.03 10.88 8.11
CA CYS A 477 5.57 9.76 7.32
C CYS A 477 7.01 9.41 7.74
N ALA A 478 7.35 8.13 7.70
CA ALA A 478 8.73 7.64 7.75
C ALA A 478 8.96 6.62 6.63
N VAL A 479 9.94 6.85 5.77
CA VAL A 479 10.29 5.96 4.66
C VAL A 479 11.44 5.05 5.07
N ILE A 480 11.21 3.74 5.03
CA ILE A 480 12.17 2.72 5.49
C ILE A 480 12.47 1.73 4.36
N THR A 481 13.74 1.37 4.23
CA THR A 481 14.20 0.38 3.25
C THR A 481 14.04 -1.03 3.80
N ASP A 482 13.43 -1.89 2.98
CA ASP A 482 13.30 -3.32 3.23
C ASP A 482 14.17 -4.10 2.25
N ARG A 483 15.36 -4.50 2.71
CA ARG A 483 16.34 -5.22 1.89
C ARG A 483 15.90 -6.63 1.52
N GLU A 484 15.00 -7.23 2.30
CA GLU A 484 14.47 -8.57 2.03
C GLU A 484 13.45 -8.54 0.89
N ARG A 485 12.64 -7.47 0.81
CA ARG A 485 11.64 -7.26 -0.24
C ARG A 485 12.14 -6.43 -1.43
N ASP A 486 13.39 -5.95 -1.38
CA ASP A 486 14.01 -5.05 -2.38
C ASP A 486 13.14 -3.81 -2.70
N LEU A 487 12.58 -3.18 -1.66
CA LEU A 487 11.69 -2.02 -1.81
C LEU A 487 11.80 -1.05 -0.63
N LYS A 488 11.28 0.16 -0.80
CA LYS A 488 11.02 1.11 0.30
C LYS A 488 9.54 1.05 0.67
N PHE A 489 9.25 1.09 1.96
CA PHE A 489 7.88 1.15 2.46
C PHE A 489 7.68 2.37 3.36
N ILE A 490 6.44 2.83 3.44
CA ILE A 490 6.07 4.03 4.19
C ILE A 490 5.29 3.63 5.44
N ILE A 491 5.76 4.09 6.59
CA ILE A 491 4.99 4.07 7.84
C ILE A 491 4.34 5.45 7.97
N MET A 492 3.01 5.49 8.14
CA MET A 492 2.26 6.74 8.23
C MET A 492 1.30 6.73 9.41
N SER A 493 1.46 7.70 10.32
CA SER A 493 0.53 7.93 11.44
C SER A 493 0.69 9.34 11.99
N ASN A 494 -0.42 9.98 12.38
CA ASN A 494 -0.39 11.28 13.06
C ASN A 494 0.41 11.25 14.38
N HIS A 495 0.66 10.07 14.95
CA HIS A 495 1.50 9.92 16.13
C HIS A 495 3.00 10.02 15.83
N LEU A 496 3.42 9.99 14.57
CA LEU A 496 4.79 10.19 14.11
C LEU A 496 5.12 11.66 13.81
N ILE A 497 4.12 12.55 13.87
CA ILE A 497 4.34 13.99 13.73
C ILE A 497 5.21 14.44 14.91
N PRO A 498 6.34 15.12 14.67
CA PRO A 498 7.21 15.59 15.75
C PRO A 498 6.45 16.46 16.74
N LYS A 499 6.84 16.42 18.01
CA LYS A 499 6.34 17.39 19.00
C LYS A 499 6.88 18.79 18.74
N LEU A 500 8.11 18.87 18.23
CA LEU A 500 8.79 20.12 17.89
C LEU A 500 9.59 19.96 16.60
N ALA A 501 9.44 20.90 15.68
CA ALA A 501 10.31 21.09 14.52
C ALA A 501 11.16 22.36 14.72
N VAL A 502 12.48 22.23 14.78
CA VAL A 502 13.43 23.35 14.94
C VAL A 502 14.05 23.66 13.59
N ILE A 503 13.42 24.59 12.88
CA ILE A 503 13.75 24.91 11.49
C ILE A 503 14.58 26.20 11.47
N ASP A 504 15.90 26.01 11.54
CA ASP A 504 16.86 27.10 11.47
C ASP A 504 17.59 27.10 10.11
N PRO A 505 17.33 28.07 9.22
CA PRO A 505 17.99 28.19 7.92
C PRO A 505 19.52 28.24 7.98
N LEU A 506 20.11 28.56 9.13
CA LEU A 506 21.56 28.54 9.32
C LEU A 506 22.14 27.12 9.25
N TYR A 507 21.37 26.08 9.62
CA TYR A 507 21.79 24.70 9.39
C TYR A 507 21.80 24.33 7.90
N CYS A 508 21.04 25.01 7.05
CA CYS A 508 21.05 24.73 5.60
C CYS A 508 22.17 25.46 4.84
N ARG A 509 22.88 26.42 5.45
CA ARG A 509 23.92 27.22 4.77
C ARG A 509 25.07 26.40 4.20
N THR A 510 25.40 25.29 4.84
CA THR A 510 26.53 24.45 4.48
C THR A 510 26.17 23.35 3.48
N MET A 511 24.91 23.30 3.01
CA MET A 511 24.53 22.36 1.97
C MET A 511 25.36 22.64 0.72
N PRO A 512 26.00 21.62 0.12
CA PRO A 512 26.62 21.75 -1.20
C PRO A 512 25.61 22.24 -2.24
N ALA A 513 26.10 22.87 -3.30
CA ALA A 513 25.25 23.38 -4.38
C ALA A 513 24.39 22.28 -5.00
N GLY A 514 24.97 21.10 -5.27
CA GLY A 514 24.24 19.93 -5.78
C GLY A 514 23.11 19.48 -4.85
N LEU A 515 23.38 19.35 -3.55
CA LEU A 515 22.35 18.98 -2.56
C LEU A 515 21.24 20.04 -2.45
N THR A 516 21.58 21.32 -2.62
CA THR A 516 20.60 22.42 -2.62
C THR A 516 19.64 22.31 -3.80
N VAL A 517 20.14 21.93 -4.97
CA VAL A 517 19.32 21.67 -6.16
C VAL A 517 18.47 20.43 -5.97
N GLU A 518 19.09 19.31 -5.62
CA GLU A 518 18.42 18.01 -5.46
C GLU A 518 17.29 18.11 -4.42
N SER A 519 17.54 18.69 -3.25
CA SER A 519 16.49 18.86 -2.22
C SER A 519 15.45 19.92 -2.61
N GLY A 520 15.85 20.98 -3.31
CA GLY A 520 14.93 22.03 -3.74
C GLY A 520 13.94 21.55 -4.80
N ILE A 521 14.38 20.68 -5.71
CA ILE A 521 13.51 20.05 -6.70
C ILE A 521 12.64 18.97 -6.06
N ASP A 522 13.14 18.23 -5.08
CA ASP A 522 12.33 17.33 -4.26
C ASP A 522 11.14 18.07 -3.59
N ALA A 523 11.40 19.21 -2.94
CA ALA A 523 10.34 20.07 -2.41
C ALA A 523 9.36 20.58 -3.49
N LEU A 524 9.87 20.87 -4.71
CA LEU A 524 9.03 21.28 -5.83
C LEU A 524 8.12 20.13 -6.30
N ALA A 525 8.68 18.92 -6.40
CA ALA A 525 7.95 17.72 -6.77
C ALA A 525 6.83 17.42 -5.77
N HIS A 526 7.13 17.48 -4.46
CA HIS A 526 6.12 17.35 -3.40
C HIS A 526 4.98 18.37 -3.56
N CYS A 527 5.28 19.63 -3.90
CA CYS A 527 4.24 20.65 -4.12
C CYS A 527 3.42 20.37 -5.38
N LEU A 528 4.07 20.07 -6.51
CA LEU A 528 3.39 19.89 -7.80
C LEU A 528 2.55 18.62 -7.83
N GLU A 529 3.12 17.50 -7.41
CA GLU A 529 2.41 16.21 -7.35
C GLU A 529 1.30 16.27 -6.29
N GLY A 530 1.61 16.82 -5.11
CA GLY A 530 0.64 17.00 -4.03
C GLY A 530 -0.55 17.86 -4.42
N TYR A 531 -0.37 18.91 -5.23
CA TYR A 531 -1.48 19.77 -5.64
C TYR A 531 -2.54 19.06 -6.48
N VAL A 532 -2.14 18.14 -7.36
CA VAL A 532 -3.05 17.50 -8.33
C VAL A 532 -3.38 16.06 -7.98
N SER A 533 -2.76 15.49 -6.95
CA SER A 533 -2.93 14.10 -6.55
C SER A 533 -4.39 13.73 -6.26
N LEU A 534 -4.74 12.48 -6.58
CA LEU A 534 -6.10 11.94 -6.47
C LEU A 534 -6.37 11.18 -5.19
N ALA A 535 -5.38 11.00 -4.31
CA ALA A 535 -5.58 10.28 -3.05
C ALA A 535 -6.63 10.98 -2.19
N THR A 536 -6.62 12.32 -2.17
CA THR A 536 -7.69 13.15 -1.63
C THR A 536 -8.03 14.23 -2.65
N PRO A 537 -9.01 14.03 -3.56
CA PRO A 537 -9.19 14.88 -4.74
C PRO A 537 -9.34 16.38 -4.48
N TYR A 538 -9.95 16.74 -3.34
CA TYR A 538 -10.12 18.12 -2.91
C TYR A 538 -9.65 18.29 -1.46
N HIS A 539 -8.60 19.11 -1.26
CA HIS A 539 -8.11 19.44 0.08
C HIS A 539 -7.46 20.84 0.10
N PRO A 540 -8.25 21.92 0.30
CA PRO A 540 -7.79 23.30 0.09
C PRO A 540 -6.61 23.70 0.99
N TYR A 541 -6.50 23.10 2.19
CA TYR A 541 -5.36 23.31 3.07
C TYR A 541 -4.04 22.84 2.45
N PHE A 542 -3.98 21.61 1.90
CA PHE A 542 -2.76 21.08 1.29
C PHE A 542 -2.45 21.77 -0.03
N GLU A 543 -3.49 22.08 -0.81
CA GLU A 543 -3.36 22.86 -2.04
C GLU A 543 -2.79 24.25 -1.78
N SER A 544 -3.22 24.92 -0.70
CA SER A 544 -2.65 26.22 -0.32
C SER A 544 -1.17 26.14 0.07
N MET A 545 -0.75 25.05 0.72
CA MET A 545 0.67 24.81 1.04
C MET A 545 1.47 24.60 -0.24
N ALA A 546 0.97 23.79 -1.18
CA ALA A 546 1.63 23.57 -2.48
C ALA A 546 1.87 24.89 -3.23
N LEU A 547 0.83 25.74 -3.36
CA LEU A 547 0.93 27.03 -4.04
C LEU A 547 1.99 27.94 -3.39
N TYR A 548 2.00 28.04 -2.06
CA TYR A 548 3.00 28.85 -1.35
C TYR A 548 4.42 28.28 -1.48
N GLY A 549 4.55 26.95 -1.47
CA GLY A 549 5.82 26.24 -1.68
C GLY A 549 6.41 26.55 -3.06
N VAL A 550 5.63 26.36 -4.14
CA VAL A 550 6.07 26.67 -5.53
C VAL A 550 6.49 28.12 -5.68
N LYS A 551 5.69 29.06 -5.12
CA LYS A 551 6.03 30.49 -5.11
C LYS A 551 7.38 30.77 -4.43
N SER A 552 7.64 30.12 -3.30
CA SER A 552 8.88 30.29 -2.53
C SER A 552 10.09 29.71 -3.28
N ILE A 553 9.92 28.54 -3.91
CA ILE A 553 10.94 27.88 -4.74
C ILE A 553 11.31 28.75 -5.94
N GLY A 554 10.30 29.22 -6.70
CA GLY A 554 10.52 30.08 -7.87
C GLY A 554 11.29 31.36 -7.55
N ARG A 555 11.07 31.93 -6.36
CA ARG A 555 11.77 33.12 -5.87
C ARG A 555 13.21 32.85 -5.43
N SER A 556 13.48 31.69 -4.81
CA SER A 556 14.65 31.54 -3.94
C SER A 556 15.57 30.36 -4.23
N LEU A 557 15.14 29.31 -4.93
CA LEU A 557 16.00 28.14 -5.18
C LEU A 557 17.28 28.52 -5.96
N ALA A 558 17.14 29.24 -7.06
CA ALA A 558 18.29 29.69 -7.85
C ALA A 558 19.23 30.63 -7.09
N ARG A 559 18.72 31.38 -6.10
CA ARG A 559 19.53 32.24 -5.23
C ARG A 559 20.31 31.41 -4.21
N ALA A 560 19.63 30.49 -3.51
CA ALA A 560 20.26 29.59 -2.55
C ALA A 560 21.30 28.66 -3.20
N TYR A 561 21.09 28.27 -4.45
CA TYR A 561 22.05 27.53 -5.25
C TYR A 561 23.33 28.33 -5.56
N ARG A 562 23.18 29.60 -5.98
CA ARG A 562 24.31 30.47 -6.33
C ARG A 562 25.09 30.95 -5.11
N ASP A 563 24.38 31.23 -4.02
CA ASP A 563 24.97 31.64 -2.74
C ASP A 563 24.28 30.92 -1.59
N GLY A 564 24.96 29.91 -1.05
CA GLY A 564 24.48 29.17 0.11
C GLY A 564 24.35 30.02 1.39
N ASN A 565 24.96 31.20 1.43
CA ASN A 565 24.87 32.15 2.54
C ASN A 565 23.72 33.16 2.41
N ASP A 566 22.95 33.14 1.33
CA ASP A 566 21.72 33.94 1.21
C ASP A 566 20.67 33.39 2.20
N VAL A 567 20.71 33.91 3.43
CA VAL A 567 19.85 33.48 4.53
C VAL A 567 18.37 33.65 4.18
N ALA A 568 18.01 34.71 3.44
CA ALA A 568 16.63 34.93 3.02
C ALA A 568 16.18 33.84 2.04
N ALA A 569 17.03 33.48 1.07
CA ALA A 569 16.74 32.39 0.15
C ALA A 569 16.68 31.03 0.87
N ARG A 570 17.61 30.77 1.81
CA ARG A 570 17.57 29.55 2.66
C ARG A 570 16.30 29.49 3.52
N THR A 571 15.85 30.62 4.05
CA THR A 571 14.62 30.72 4.84
C THR A 571 13.40 30.34 3.99
N ASP A 572 13.30 30.91 2.79
CA ASP A 572 12.25 30.56 1.84
C ASP A 572 12.28 29.07 1.47
N MET A 573 13.47 28.51 1.23
CA MET A 573 13.61 27.09 0.88
C MET A 573 13.23 26.16 2.04
N CYS A 574 13.57 26.50 3.29
CA CYS A 574 13.11 25.75 4.46
C CYS A 574 11.57 25.77 4.56
N MET A 575 10.93 26.93 4.36
CA MET A 575 9.46 27.00 4.36
C MET A 575 8.86 26.24 3.17
N ALA A 576 9.50 26.27 2.00
CA ALA A 576 9.08 25.49 0.85
C ALA A 576 9.13 23.99 1.12
N ALA A 577 10.15 23.50 1.83
CA ALA A 577 10.26 22.10 2.24
C ALA A 577 9.13 21.70 3.20
N VAL A 578 8.80 22.55 4.19
CA VAL A 578 7.63 22.34 5.06
C VAL A 578 6.35 22.28 4.24
N CYS A 579 6.15 23.23 3.33
CA CYS A 579 4.97 23.28 2.47
C CYS A 579 4.87 22.04 1.58
N GLY A 580 5.97 21.60 0.96
CA GLY A 580 6.02 20.36 0.19
C GLY A 580 5.69 19.15 1.06
N GLY A 581 6.31 19.05 2.24
CA GLY A 581 6.08 18.00 3.23
C GLY A 581 4.62 17.85 3.67
N LEU A 582 3.88 18.97 3.71
CA LEU A 582 2.45 18.98 3.99
C LEU A 582 1.60 18.72 2.74
N ALA A 583 1.99 19.29 1.59
CA ALA A 583 1.26 19.16 0.34
C ALA A 583 1.17 17.71 -0.14
N PHE A 584 2.28 16.95 -0.06
CA PHE A 584 2.30 15.56 -0.54
C PHE A 584 1.43 14.62 0.31
N LEU A 585 0.93 15.04 1.47
CA LEU A 585 -0.07 14.27 2.22
C LEU A 585 -1.40 14.11 1.46
N LYS A 586 -1.65 14.95 0.44
CA LYS A 586 -2.73 14.76 -0.54
C LYS A 586 -2.45 13.59 -1.51
N GLY A 587 -1.20 13.13 -1.57
CA GLY A 587 -0.67 12.05 -2.40
C GLY A 587 0.44 12.53 -3.34
N LEU A 588 1.03 11.59 -4.08
CA LEU A 588 2.10 11.83 -5.05
C LEU A 588 1.66 11.31 -6.43
N GLY A 589 2.57 11.18 -7.40
CA GLY A 589 2.28 10.64 -8.72
C GLY A 589 3.46 9.92 -9.35
N ILE A 590 3.43 9.80 -10.69
CA ILE A 590 4.46 9.07 -11.44
C ILE A 590 5.87 9.62 -11.21
N GLY A 591 6.02 10.90 -10.85
CA GLY A 591 7.33 11.51 -10.60
C GLY A 591 8.04 10.84 -9.43
N HIS A 592 7.36 10.67 -8.30
CA HIS A 592 7.91 9.91 -7.19
C HIS A 592 8.03 8.42 -7.46
N ALA A 593 7.14 7.83 -8.28
CA ALA A 593 7.30 6.43 -8.68
C ALA A 593 8.62 6.18 -9.44
N ILE A 594 8.96 7.05 -10.41
CA ILE A 594 10.26 7.02 -11.10
C ILE A 594 11.40 7.23 -10.08
N THR A 595 11.21 8.16 -9.16
CA THR A 595 12.19 8.48 -8.12
C THR A 595 12.49 7.25 -7.23
N HIS A 596 11.46 6.52 -6.81
CA HIS A 596 11.60 5.30 -6.00
C HIS A 596 12.34 4.21 -6.75
N VAL A 597 11.99 3.95 -8.01
CA VAL A 597 12.59 2.89 -8.82
C VAL A 597 14.07 3.18 -9.12
N LEU A 598 14.40 4.42 -9.46
CA LEU A 598 15.79 4.86 -9.64
C LEU A 598 16.60 4.74 -8.34
N GLY A 599 15.99 5.10 -7.20
CA GLY A 599 16.63 4.94 -5.90
C GLY A 599 16.85 3.48 -5.49
N ALA A 600 15.84 2.63 -5.66
CA ALA A 600 15.89 1.23 -5.23
C ALA A 600 16.85 0.39 -6.09
N HIS A 601 16.75 0.49 -7.42
CA HIS A 601 17.48 -0.40 -8.33
C HIS A 601 18.82 0.15 -8.84
N TYR A 602 19.03 1.46 -8.76
CA TYR A 602 20.27 2.12 -9.24
C TYR A 602 21.00 2.90 -8.13
N HIS A 603 20.52 2.80 -6.88
CA HIS A 603 21.09 3.48 -5.71
C HIS A 603 21.28 4.99 -5.92
N MET A 604 20.39 5.59 -6.71
CA MET A 604 20.41 7.02 -6.97
C MET A 604 19.90 7.79 -5.75
N PRO A 605 20.59 8.86 -5.30
CA PRO A 605 20.08 9.73 -4.25
C PRO A 605 18.67 10.26 -4.60
N HIS A 606 17.75 10.23 -3.63
CA HIS A 606 16.33 10.54 -3.85
C HIS A 606 16.09 11.87 -4.57
N GLY A 607 16.64 12.98 -4.06
CA GLY A 607 16.48 14.29 -4.68
C GLY A 607 17.08 14.40 -6.08
N ARG A 608 18.10 13.59 -6.41
CA ARG A 608 18.62 13.50 -7.79
C ARG A 608 17.65 12.76 -8.69
N ALA A 609 17.10 11.64 -8.23
CA ALA A 609 16.10 10.89 -8.98
C ALA A 609 14.81 11.70 -9.20
N ALA A 610 14.43 12.56 -8.25
CA ALA A 610 13.30 13.48 -8.34
C ALA A 610 13.42 14.49 -9.49
N LEU A 611 14.64 14.84 -9.92
CA LEU A 611 14.85 15.71 -11.10
C LEU A 611 14.22 15.10 -12.36
N TYR A 612 14.46 13.81 -12.58
CA TYR A 612 13.98 13.07 -13.74
C TYR A 612 12.50 12.74 -13.59
N GLY A 613 12.12 12.26 -12.40
CA GLY A 613 10.73 11.95 -12.07
C GLY A 613 9.80 13.14 -12.28
N LEU A 614 10.16 14.32 -11.77
CA LEU A 614 9.32 15.51 -11.87
C LEU A 614 9.10 15.96 -13.33
N LEU A 615 10.11 15.85 -14.18
CA LEU A 615 9.96 16.18 -15.60
C LEU A 615 9.00 15.21 -16.30
N CYS A 616 9.16 13.91 -16.07
CA CYS A 616 8.24 12.90 -16.59
C CYS A 616 6.82 13.10 -16.05
N PHE A 617 6.65 13.49 -14.79
CA PHE A 617 5.37 13.80 -14.19
C PHE A 617 4.66 14.95 -14.90
N VAL A 618 5.36 16.07 -15.13
CA VAL A 618 4.79 17.23 -15.82
C VAL A 618 4.42 16.87 -17.27
N LYS A 619 5.24 16.08 -17.97
CA LYS A 619 4.94 15.61 -19.32
C LYS A 619 3.72 14.70 -19.36
N ALA A 620 3.67 13.67 -18.50
CA ALA A 620 2.58 12.70 -18.45
C ALA A 620 1.22 13.35 -18.14
N ASN A 621 1.22 14.36 -17.26
CA ASN A 621 -0.01 14.97 -16.74
C ASN A 621 -0.37 16.30 -17.43
N LYS A 622 0.33 16.71 -18.49
CA LYS A 622 0.16 18.02 -19.14
C LYS A 622 -1.27 18.32 -19.57
N GLU A 623 -1.93 17.34 -20.19
CA GLU A 623 -3.31 17.49 -20.66
C GLU A 623 -4.32 17.35 -19.52
N THR A 624 -4.17 16.32 -18.68
CA THR A 624 -5.08 16.03 -17.55
C THR A 624 -5.08 17.15 -16.50
N CYS A 625 -3.94 17.79 -16.27
CA CYS A 625 -3.73 18.81 -15.23
C CYS A 625 -3.48 20.21 -15.78
N LYS A 626 -3.96 20.50 -17.00
CA LYS A 626 -3.70 21.76 -17.72
C LYS A 626 -3.91 23.02 -16.86
N GLU A 627 -5.12 23.19 -16.29
CA GLU A 627 -5.44 24.38 -15.49
C GLU A 627 -4.60 24.45 -14.19
N PRO A 628 -4.52 23.38 -13.36
CA PRO A 628 -3.58 23.35 -12.23
C PRO A 628 -2.13 23.68 -12.57
N PHE A 629 -1.65 23.24 -13.74
CA PHE A 629 -0.26 23.47 -14.16
C PHE A 629 -0.02 24.92 -14.59
N ILE A 630 -1.03 25.61 -15.12
CA ILE A 630 -0.95 27.05 -15.38
C ILE A 630 -0.77 27.82 -14.06
N ASP A 631 -1.53 27.49 -13.01
CA ASP A 631 -1.37 28.11 -11.68
C ASP A 631 0.07 27.96 -11.18
N MET A 632 0.63 26.75 -11.31
CA MET A 632 1.98 26.44 -10.87
C MET A 632 3.06 27.16 -11.68
N ALA A 633 2.91 27.22 -13.01
CA ALA A 633 3.82 27.97 -13.88
C ALA A 633 3.79 29.47 -13.56
N GLN A 634 2.61 30.02 -13.28
CA GLN A 634 2.44 31.42 -12.90
C GLN A 634 3.13 31.75 -11.58
N LEU A 635 3.12 30.83 -10.61
CA LEU A 635 3.81 31.00 -9.33
C LEU A 635 5.32 30.77 -9.44
N LEU A 636 5.76 29.83 -10.29
CA LEU A 636 7.16 29.49 -10.44
C LEU A 636 7.95 30.58 -11.17
N ASN A 637 7.44 31.10 -12.28
CA ASN A 637 8.15 32.08 -13.11
C ASN A 637 7.26 33.01 -13.95
N ARG A 638 5.94 33.08 -13.69
CA ARG A 638 4.96 33.89 -14.46
C ARG A 638 4.68 33.40 -15.89
N SER A 639 4.92 32.13 -16.17
CA SER A 639 4.59 31.47 -17.45
C SER A 639 3.19 30.82 -17.41
N ASN A 640 2.71 30.38 -18.57
CA ASN A 640 1.52 29.53 -18.73
C ASN A 640 1.87 28.09 -19.13
N ASP A 641 3.17 27.74 -19.21
CA ASP A 641 3.65 26.40 -19.53
C ASP A 641 4.58 25.92 -18.40
N LEU A 642 4.13 24.93 -17.64
CA LEU A 642 4.88 24.37 -16.51
C LEU A 642 6.10 23.55 -16.97
N GLU A 643 6.00 22.85 -18.10
CA GLU A 643 7.10 22.04 -18.64
C GLU A 643 8.27 22.96 -19.01
N GLU A 644 8.00 24.02 -19.77
CA GLU A 644 9.05 24.99 -20.13
C GLU A 644 9.55 25.76 -18.91
N SER A 645 8.70 26.00 -17.92
CA SER A 645 9.10 26.64 -16.67
C SER A 645 10.06 25.78 -15.86
N LEU A 646 9.82 24.48 -15.81
CA LEU A 646 10.69 23.51 -15.16
C LEU A 646 12.03 23.40 -15.89
N LEU A 647 12.03 23.29 -17.22
CA LEU A 647 13.25 23.26 -18.03
C LEU A 647 14.07 24.56 -17.88
N ALA A 648 13.41 25.72 -17.84
CA ALA A 648 14.07 27.00 -17.59
C ALA A 648 14.67 27.08 -16.18
N LEU A 649 14.03 26.47 -15.18
CA LEU A 649 14.60 26.35 -13.84
C LEU A 649 15.83 25.42 -13.85
N TYR A 650 15.75 24.26 -14.52
CA TYR A 650 16.88 23.33 -14.62
C TYR A 650 18.10 23.97 -15.28
N ARG A 651 17.91 24.75 -16.35
CA ARG A 651 18.98 25.53 -16.98
C ARG A 651 19.59 26.56 -16.02
N LYS A 652 18.80 27.20 -15.15
CA LYS A 652 19.31 28.16 -14.14
C LYS A 652 20.10 27.50 -13.01
N LEU A 653 19.90 26.19 -12.80
CA LEU A 653 20.52 25.39 -11.74
C LEU A 653 21.65 24.50 -12.27
N ASP A 654 22.01 24.63 -13.55
CA ASP A 654 23.02 23.80 -14.23
C ASP A 654 22.72 22.29 -14.13
N VAL A 655 21.44 21.93 -14.22
CA VAL A 655 20.98 20.54 -14.20
C VAL A 655 20.95 19.98 -15.62
N SER A 656 21.62 18.84 -15.80
CA SER A 656 21.52 18.03 -17.02
C SER A 656 20.49 16.92 -16.85
N ILE A 657 19.58 16.81 -17.81
CA ILE A 657 18.54 15.77 -17.88
C ILE A 657 18.93 14.70 -18.90
N SER A 658 19.90 13.86 -18.53
CA SER A 658 20.34 12.71 -19.34
C SER A 658 20.45 11.47 -18.47
N LEU A 659 19.60 10.46 -18.70
CA LEU A 659 19.72 9.17 -17.99
C LEU A 659 21.00 8.43 -18.37
N LYS A 660 21.48 8.60 -19.61
CA LYS A 660 22.74 8.03 -20.10
C LYS A 660 23.95 8.58 -19.34
N ALA A 661 23.97 9.88 -19.04
CA ALA A 661 25.03 10.50 -18.25
C ALA A 661 25.15 9.94 -16.82
N LEU A 662 24.09 9.30 -16.32
CA LEU A 662 24.05 8.65 -15.01
C LEU A 662 24.49 7.17 -15.04
N GLY A 663 24.82 6.64 -16.22
CA GLY A 663 25.22 5.24 -16.39
C GLY A 663 24.06 4.24 -16.40
N ILE A 664 22.82 4.70 -16.57
CA ILE A 664 21.65 3.81 -16.73
C ILE A 664 21.72 3.20 -18.14
N PRO A 665 21.78 1.86 -18.28
CA PRO A 665 21.75 1.23 -19.59
C PRO A 665 20.42 1.51 -20.32
N ARG A 666 20.45 1.67 -21.64
CA ARG A 666 19.22 1.86 -22.43
C ARG A 666 18.26 0.68 -22.30
N ASP A 667 18.80 -0.54 -22.26
CA ASP A 667 18.00 -1.77 -22.14
C ASP A 667 17.25 -1.87 -20.81
N ASP A 668 17.74 -1.15 -19.79
CA ASP A 668 17.16 -1.10 -18.46
C ASP A 668 15.92 -0.19 -18.39
N LEU A 669 15.67 0.68 -19.39
CA LEU A 669 14.49 1.55 -19.39
C LEU A 669 13.17 0.76 -19.35
N LYS A 670 13.12 -0.42 -19.98
CA LYS A 670 11.96 -1.32 -19.91
C LYS A 670 11.74 -1.84 -18.50
N LYS A 671 12.82 -2.20 -17.82
CA LYS A 671 12.78 -2.63 -16.42
C LYS A 671 12.31 -1.49 -15.51
N ILE A 672 12.81 -0.27 -15.73
CA ILE A 672 12.37 0.92 -14.99
C ILE A 672 10.87 1.15 -15.21
N ALA A 673 10.41 1.24 -16.45
CA ALA A 673 8.99 1.44 -16.77
C ALA A 673 8.09 0.36 -16.14
N PHE A 674 8.55 -0.89 -16.16
CA PHE A 674 7.88 -2.00 -15.50
C PHE A 674 7.71 -1.73 -14.00
N TYR A 675 8.77 -1.41 -13.24
CA TYR A 675 8.62 -1.16 -11.81
C TYR A 675 7.84 0.12 -11.50
N VAL A 676 7.98 1.18 -12.31
CA VAL A 676 7.31 2.46 -12.10
C VAL A 676 5.79 2.33 -12.22
N THR A 677 5.30 1.61 -13.24
CA THR A 677 3.85 1.38 -13.39
C THR A 677 3.21 0.70 -12.16
N ARG A 678 4.02 0.01 -11.35
CA ARG A 678 3.61 -0.82 -10.21
C ARG A 678 3.89 -0.18 -8.86
N ASP A 679 4.53 0.99 -8.85
CA ASP A 679 4.71 1.73 -7.63
C ASP A 679 3.34 2.20 -7.10
N ALA A 680 3.13 2.06 -5.81
CA ALA A 680 1.87 2.37 -5.16
C ALA A 680 1.44 3.82 -5.39
N VAL A 681 2.38 4.79 -5.44
CA VAL A 681 2.01 6.19 -5.65
C VAL A 681 1.53 6.44 -7.08
N ASN A 682 2.08 5.74 -8.07
CA ASN A 682 1.59 5.80 -9.45
C ASN A 682 0.21 5.15 -9.57
N MET A 683 0.05 3.94 -9.00
CA MET A 683 -1.18 3.16 -9.12
C MET A 683 -2.38 3.80 -8.40
N ALA A 684 -2.14 4.46 -7.26
CA ALA A 684 -3.21 4.91 -6.39
C ALA A 684 -3.52 6.40 -6.52
N THR A 685 -2.56 7.23 -6.89
CA THR A 685 -2.67 8.69 -6.64
C THR A 685 -2.33 9.58 -7.83
N ASP A 686 -1.76 9.06 -8.92
CA ASP A 686 -1.44 9.83 -10.13
C ASP A 686 -2.70 10.21 -10.94
N PRO A 687 -2.80 11.44 -11.50
CA PRO A 687 -3.96 11.87 -12.27
C PRO A 687 -4.22 11.13 -13.58
N THR A 688 -3.17 10.70 -14.29
CA THR A 688 -3.27 10.17 -15.67
C THR A 688 -3.12 8.64 -15.74
N THR A 689 -2.49 8.01 -14.74
CA THR A 689 -2.23 6.55 -14.69
C THR A 689 -1.65 6.01 -16.02
N PRO A 690 -0.47 6.49 -16.46
CA PRO A 690 0.11 6.10 -17.74
C PRO A 690 0.47 4.60 -17.80
N SER A 691 0.31 4.01 -18.98
CA SER A 691 0.69 2.63 -19.27
C SER A 691 2.20 2.43 -19.33
N GLU A 692 2.67 1.19 -19.19
CA GLU A 692 4.11 0.86 -19.24
C GLU A 692 4.80 1.37 -20.51
N GLY A 693 4.11 1.33 -21.65
CA GLY A 693 4.63 1.86 -22.91
C GLY A 693 4.77 3.38 -22.91
N GLU A 694 3.81 4.11 -22.34
CA GLU A 694 3.87 5.57 -22.21
C GLU A 694 4.99 5.98 -21.24
N ILE A 695 5.17 5.26 -20.14
CA ILE A 695 6.29 5.49 -19.21
C ILE A 695 7.63 5.23 -19.91
N LEU A 696 7.75 4.15 -20.68
CA LEU A 696 8.95 3.86 -21.44
C LEU A 696 9.27 4.99 -22.42
N GLN A 697 8.27 5.50 -23.15
CA GLN A 697 8.45 6.63 -24.06
C GLN A 697 8.95 7.88 -23.32
N LEU A 698 8.37 8.21 -22.16
CA LEU A 698 8.82 9.33 -21.33
C LEU A 698 10.28 9.19 -20.90
N LEU A 699 10.72 7.97 -20.55
CA LEU A 699 12.11 7.68 -20.19
C LEU A 699 13.05 7.78 -21.40
N GLU A 700 12.60 7.35 -22.58
CA GLU A 700 13.37 7.47 -23.83
C GLU A 700 13.58 8.93 -24.25
N GLU A 701 12.58 9.81 -24.03
CA GLU A 701 12.68 11.25 -24.31
C GLU A 701 13.78 11.95 -23.50
N ILE A 702 14.10 11.45 -22.31
CA ILE A 702 15.10 12.03 -21.40
C ILE A 702 16.39 11.18 -21.31
N TYR A 703 16.57 10.24 -22.23
CA TYR A 703 17.69 9.29 -22.17
C TYR A 703 19.03 9.92 -22.57
N GLU A 704 19.08 10.65 -23.68
CA GLU A 704 20.29 11.31 -24.18
C GLU A 704 20.57 12.61 -23.43
#